data_AF-A0A2H9MA56-F1
#
_entry.id   AF-A0A2H9MA56-F1
#
_cell.length_a   1.000
_cell.length_b   1.000
_cell.length_c   1.000
_cell.angle_alpha   90.00
_cell.angle_beta   90.00
_cell.angle_gamma   90.00
#
_symmetry.space_group_name_H-M   'P 1'
#
loop_
_entity.id
_entity.type
_entity.pdbx_description
1 polymer ?
#
loop_
_entity_poly.entity_id
_entity_poly.type
_entity_poly.pdbx_seq_one_letter_code
_entity_poly.pdbx_strand_id
1 'polypeptide(L)'
;MADQLMYTGFAYATRAGISICVDDMLVPQQKAALIAAAEKEVHEIQMQYTSGLVTQGERYNKVVDIWGRTGDQVAKAMMDQLGVEPVLDRLTGEALFDKKGKAVTQESFNSIYMMADSGARGSAAQIRQLSGMRGLMAKPDGSIIETPITANFREGLNMLQYFISTHGARKGLADTALKTANSGYLTRRLVDVTQDLVVIEDDCGTANGRSMKALVEGGEVIEALRDRILGRVTAADVVNPETGETLYEANTLLNEDMVEQIEALGIDEVRVRTPLTCDTRYGLCAKCYGRDLGRGGLVNVGEAVGVIAAQSIGEPGTQLTMRTFHIGGAASRTVVASQVESKSQGIIKYSPNMRTVTTASGGLVVVARSGEVLIVDEHGRERERHKVPYGANLAAQEGANVKAGVVLANWDPHTRPIITEYAGQVRFENVEEGATVAKQIDEVTGLSTLVVIDPKRATAGGKGVRPLVRLLDEAGNEIKLAGTDTPISVTFQTGCIITVEDGQQVGVGDVLARIPQESSKTRDITGGLPRVAELFEARVPKDAGILAEVTGTASFGKETKGKQRLVITDTDGVAHEFLIPKDKHVLVHDGQVVNQGEMIVDGPADPHDILRLLGIEALARYVTDEVQDVYRLQGVKINDKHIEVIVRQMLRRVLIVDAGDTTFIPNEQVERAELLKENERVEAESKRPAAFQYMLLGITKASLSTDSFISAASFQETTRVLTEAAIMGKKDELRGLKENVIVGRLIPAGTGLAYHVLRRKQRLGIDIAGGAGLQELESSAEAQEGV
;
A
#
# COMPACT_ATOMS: atom_id res chain seq x y z
N MET A 1 -35.25 -12.48 7.69
CA MET A 1 -34.63 -13.30 6.62
C MET A 1 -33.42 -14.10 7.13
N ALA A 2 -32.40 -13.45 7.72
CA ALA A 2 -31.18 -14.10 8.19
C ALA A 2 -31.42 -15.30 9.15
N ASP A 3 -32.32 -15.15 10.13
CA ASP A 3 -32.63 -16.26 11.06
C ASP A 3 -33.24 -17.47 10.36
N GLN A 4 -34.11 -17.25 9.37
CA GLN A 4 -34.71 -18.35 8.61
C GLN A 4 -33.66 -19.04 7.73
N LEU A 5 -32.71 -18.30 7.16
CA LEU A 5 -31.55 -18.88 6.47
C LEU A 5 -30.72 -19.75 7.41
N MET A 6 -30.48 -19.30 8.65
CA MET A 6 -29.76 -20.07 9.67
C MET A 6 -30.47 -21.39 9.98
N TYR A 7 -31.77 -21.35 10.30
CA TYR A 7 -32.53 -22.57 10.63
C TYR A 7 -32.61 -23.55 9.45
N THR A 8 -32.85 -23.01 8.25
CA THR A 8 -32.89 -23.79 7.01
C THR A 8 -31.53 -24.42 6.73
N GLY A 9 -30.46 -23.64 6.84
CA GLY A 9 -29.08 -24.09 6.69
C GLY A 9 -28.72 -25.23 7.64
N PHE A 10 -29.04 -25.11 8.93
CA PHE A 10 -28.79 -26.20 9.89
C PHE A 10 -29.56 -27.47 9.55
N ALA A 11 -30.85 -27.36 9.19
CA ALA A 11 -31.67 -28.52 8.85
C ALA A 11 -31.13 -29.28 7.62
N TYR A 12 -30.75 -28.55 6.57
CA TYR A 12 -30.19 -29.16 5.36
C TYR A 12 -28.75 -29.65 5.55
N ALA A 13 -27.91 -28.94 6.32
CA ALA A 13 -26.55 -29.39 6.62
C ALA A 13 -26.54 -30.73 7.37
N THR A 14 -27.46 -30.93 8.34
CA THR A 14 -27.61 -32.24 9.01
C THR A 14 -28.05 -33.34 8.05
N ARG A 15 -28.98 -33.05 7.13
CA ARG A 15 -29.46 -34.03 6.14
C ARG A 15 -28.42 -34.37 5.08
N ALA A 16 -27.57 -33.42 4.72
CA ALA A 16 -26.52 -33.61 3.73
C ALA A 16 -25.47 -34.63 4.19
N GLY A 17 -25.29 -34.82 5.51
CA GLY A 17 -24.41 -35.85 6.05
C GLY A 17 -22.93 -35.69 5.65
N ILE A 18 -22.52 -34.46 5.34
CA ILE A 18 -21.15 -34.15 4.90
C ILE A 18 -20.17 -34.56 6.02
N SER A 19 -19.21 -35.41 5.67
CA SER A 19 -18.20 -35.95 6.59
C SER A 19 -16.83 -35.88 5.93
N ILE A 20 -15.76 -36.03 6.72
CA ILE A 20 -14.37 -36.07 6.21
C ILE A 20 -13.79 -37.44 6.52
N CYS A 21 -13.33 -38.14 5.49
CA CYS A 21 -12.57 -39.37 5.59
C CYS A 21 -11.21 -39.28 4.89
N VAL A 22 -10.37 -40.30 5.05
CA VAL A 22 -9.04 -40.36 4.43
C VAL A 22 -9.13 -40.45 2.91
N ASP A 23 -10.19 -41.08 2.39
CA ASP A 23 -10.38 -41.27 0.95
C ASP A 23 -10.80 -39.98 0.24
N ASP A 24 -11.41 -39.03 0.96
CA ASP A 24 -11.73 -37.70 0.42
C ASP A 24 -10.48 -36.90 0.04
N MET A 25 -9.32 -37.21 0.65
CA MET A 25 -8.06 -36.50 0.43
C MET A 25 -7.31 -37.02 -0.81
N LEU A 26 -7.87 -36.88 -2.01
CA LEU A 26 -7.28 -37.44 -3.23
C LEU A 26 -5.94 -36.80 -3.61
N VAL A 27 -4.89 -37.62 -3.71
CA VAL A 27 -3.55 -37.20 -4.15
C VAL A 27 -3.50 -37.18 -5.67
N PRO A 28 -3.04 -36.09 -6.32
CA PRO A 28 -3.03 -36.02 -7.76
C PRO A 28 -1.98 -36.97 -8.35
N GLN A 29 -2.37 -37.73 -9.38
CA GLN A 29 -1.47 -38.71 -10.02
C GLN A 29 -0.26 -38.04 -10.69
N GLN A 30 -0.44 -36.80 -11.18
CA GLN A 30 0.62 -36.03 -11.82
C GLN A 30 1.69 -35.52 -10.83
N LYS A 31 1.44 -35.60 -9.52
CA LYS A 31 2.33 -35.10 -8.48
C LYS A 31 3.77 -35.60 -8.64
N ALA A 32 3.95 -36.91 -8.82
CA ALA A 32 5.28 -37.50 -8.92
C ALA A 32 6.04 -36.98 -10.15
N ALA A 33 5.35 -36.78 -11.27
CA ALA A 33 5.95 -36.21 -12.48
C ALA A 33 6.32 -34.74 -12.31
N LEU A 34 5.47 -33.94 -11.67
CA LEU A 34 5.74 -32.52 -11.38
C LEU A 34 6.94 -32.36 -10.44
N ILE A 35 7.03 -33.18 -9.39
CA ILE A 35 8.17 -33.15 -8.47
C ILE A 35 9.46 -33.57 -9.19
N ALA A 36 9.42 -34.64 -9.98
CA ALA A 36 10.60 -35.09 -10.73
C ALA A 36 11.09 -34.04 -11.75
N ALA A 37 10.17 -33.31 -12.39
CA ALA A 37 10.51 -32.21 -13.28
C ALA A 37 11.20 -31.06 -12.51
N ALA A 38 10.65 -30.68 -11.35
CA ALA A 38 11.22 -29.65 -10.49
C ALA A 38 12.61 -30.05 -9.95
N GLU A 39 12.79 -31.29 -9.53
CA GLU A 39 14.10 -31.81 -9.08
C GLU A 39 15.14 -31.75 -10.20
N LYS A 40 14.74 -32.04 -11.44
CA LYS A 40 15.61 -31.92 -12.60
C LYS A 40 15.99 -30.47 -12.88
N GLU A 41 15.04 -29.54 -12.84
CA GLU A 41 15.32 -28.09 -12.98
C GLU A 41 16.29 -27.62 -11.89
N VAL A 42 16.07 -28.02 -10.63
CA VAL A 42 16.96 -27.68 -9.51
C VAL A 42 18.36 -28.25 -9.73
N HIS A 43 18.47 -29.47 -10.27
CA HIS A 43 19.77 -30.07 -10.60
C HIS A 43 20.50 -29.31 -11.71
N GLU A 44 19.78 -28.85 -12.74
CA GLU A 44 20.34 -28.00 -13.80
C GLU A 44 20.85 -26.67 -13.25
N ILE A 45 20.10 -26.02 -12.36
CA ILE A 45 20.54 -24.79 -11.67
C ILE A 45 21.75 -25.06 -10.76
N GLN A 46 21.81 -26.22 -10.10
CA GLN A 46 22.96 -26.62 -9.31
C GLN A 46 24.20 -26.82 -10.18
N MET A 47 24.05 -27.41 -11.38
CA MET A 47 25.14 -27.55 -12.35
C MET A 47 25.60 -26.20 -12.90
N GLN A 48 24.67 -25.27 -13.15
CA GLN A 48 25.00 -23.88 -13.51
C GLN A 48 25.79 -23.19 -12.40
N TYR A 49 25.44 -23.44 -11.14
CA TYR A 49 26.20 -22.92 -10.00
C TYR A 49 27.60 -23.52 -9.97
N THR A 50 27.74 -24.85 -10.05
CA THR A 50 29.06 -25.51 -10.04
C THR A 50 29.96 -25.12 -11.22
N SER A 51 29.37 -24.80 -12.37
CA SER A 51 30.09 -24.26 -13.55
C SER A 51 30.33 -22.74 -13.47
N GLY A 52 29.80 -22.07 -12.45
CA GLY A 52 30.05 -20.66 -12.18
C GLY A 52 29.21 -19.67 -13.02
N LEU A 53 28.15 -20.15 -13.68
CA LEU A 53 27.23 -19.32 -14.45
C LEU A 53 26.26 -18.49 -13.59
N VAL A 54 26.01 -18.92 -12.35
CA VAL A 54 25.12 -18.24 -11.39
C VAL A 54 25.79 -18.13 -10.03
N THR A 55 25.46 -17.08 -9.28
CA THR A 55 25.95 -16.89 -7.91
C THR A 55 25.15 -17.72 -6.90
N GLN A 56 25.67 -17.92 -5.69
CA GLN A 56 24.97 -18.68 -4.64
C GLN A 56 23.63 -18.05 -4.24
N GLY A 57 23.54 -16.71 -4.22
CA GLY A 57 22.30 -16.00 -3.91
C GLY A 57 21.24 -16.18 -5.00
N GLU A 58 21.64 -16.07 -6.28
CA GLU A 58 20.75 -16.34 -7.42
C GLU A 58 20.30 -17.80 -7.44
N ARG A 59 21.21 -18.75 -7.19
CA ARG A 59 20.89 -20.17 -7.06
C ARG A 59 19.80 -20.39 -6.02
N TYR A 60 19.97 -19.85 -4.81
CA TYR A 60 19.00 -19.97 -3.73
C TYR A 60 17.63 -19.41 -4.14
N ASN A 61 17.57 -18.20 -4.69
CA ASN A 61 16.31 -17.58 -5.12
C ASN A 61 15.62 -18.39 -6.22
N LYS A 62 16.36 -18.84 -7.23
CA LYS A 62 15.83 -19.68 -8.32
C LYS A 62 15.29 -21.00 -7.80
N VAL A 63 15.99 -21.67 -6.89
CA VAL A 63 15.54 -22.94 -6.29
C VAL A 63 14.25 -22.74 -5.50
N VAL A 64 14.17 -21.69 -4.67
CA VAL A 64 12.95 -21.34 -3.94
C VAL A 64 11.79 -21.07 -4.89
N ASP A 65 12.02 -20.36 -6.00
CA ASP A 65 10.97 -20.06 -6.98
C ASP A 65 10.49 -21.28 -7.76
N ILE A 66 11.39 -22.19 -8.14
CA ILE A 66 11.02 -23.48 -8.77
C ILE A 66 10.10 -24.26 -7.84
N TRP A 67 10.46 -24.37 -6.56
CA TRP A 67 9.63 -25.09 -5.59
C TRP A 67 8.32 -24.38 -5.26
N GLY A 68 8.31 -23.04 -5.22
CA GLY A 68 7.09 -22.25 -5.08
C GLY A 68 6.11 -22.52 -6.23
N ARG A 69 6.59 -22.39 -7.47
CA ARG A 69 5.82 -22.66 -8.69
C ARG A 69 5.31 -24.10 -8.75
N THR A 70 6.15 -25.06 -8.39
CA THR A 70 5.78 -26.49 -8.35
C THR A 70 4.67 -26.73 -7.34
N GLY A 71 4.75 -26.09 -6.16
CA GLY A 71 3.68 -26.14 -5.15
C GLY A 71 2.34 -25.66 -5.70
N ASP A 72 2.33 -24.59 -6.49
CA ASP A 72 1.10 -24.04 -7.08
C ASP A 72 0.57 -24.91 -8.23
N GLN A 73 1.45 -25.49 -9.06
CA GLN A 73 1.08 -26.45 -10.09
C GLN A 73 0.45 -27.72 -9.49
N VAL A 74 1.02 -28.25 -8.40
CA VAL A 74 0.46 -29.39 -7.68
C VAL A 74 -0.90 -29.02 -7.07
N ALA A 75 -1.06 -27.80 -6.54
CA ALA A 75 -2.34 -27.32 -6.03
C ALA A 75 -3.41 -27.27 -7.12
N LYS A 76 -3.05 -26.75 -8.29
CA LYS A 76 -3.96 -26.67 -9.44
C LYS A 76 -4.36 -28.05 -9.95
N ALA A 77 -3.38 -28.93 -10.17
CA ALA A 77 -3.63 -30.32 -10.58
C ALA A 77 -4.52 -31.07 -9.58
N MET A 78 -4.31 -30.83 -8.28
CA MET A 78 -5.15 -31.37 -7.22
C MET A 78 -6.59 -30.83 -7.30
N MET A 79 -6.79 -29.52 -7.41
CA MET A 79 -8.13 -28.93 -7.49
C MET A 79 -8.87 -29.35 -8.77
N ASP A 80 -8.17 -29.40 -9.91
CA ASP A 80 -8.75 -29.85 -11.19
C ASP A 80 -9.23 -31.31 -11.10
N GLN A 81 -8.49 -32.17 -10.38
CA GLN A 81 -8.90 -33.56 -10.16
C GLN A 81 -9.99 -33.70 -9.08
N LEU A 82 -9.96 -32.86 -8.05
CA LEU A 82 -10.90 -32.91 -6.93
C LEU A 82 -12.27 -32.33 -7.31
N GLY A 83 -12.31 -31.37 -8.23
CA GLY A 83 -13.51 -30.60 -8.59
C GLY A 83 -14.42 -31.26 -9.63
N VAL A 84 -13.97 -32.32 -10.31
CA VAL A 84 -14.80 -33.05 -11.28
C VAL A 84 -14.92 -34.52 -10.95
N GLU A 85 -16.10 -35.08 -11.14
CA GLU A 85 -16.35 -36.52 -11.03
C GLU A 85 -17.14 -37.05 -12.24
N PRO A 86 -16.91 -38.29 -12.68
CA PRO A 86 -17.70 -38.88 -13.76
C PRO A 86 -19.13 -39.18 -13.30
N VAL A 87 -20.12 -38.84 -14.12
CA VAL A 87 -21.53 -39.14 -13.82
C VAL A 87 -21.76 -40.64 -13.96
N LEU A 88 -22.22 -41.28 -12.88
CA LEU A 88 -22.58 -42.69 -12.87
C LEU A 88 -24.07 -42.85 -13.19
N ASP A 89 -24.40 -43.86 -14.00
CA ASP A 89 -25.79 -44.25 -14.23
C ASP A 89 -26.38 -44.86 -12.94
N ARG A 90 -27.57 -44.40 -12.53
CA ARG A 90 -28.25 -44.82 -11.30
C ARG A 90 -28.63 -46.30 -11.29
N LEU A 91 -28.75 -46.93 -12.46
CA LEU A 91 -29.18 -48.33 -12.59
C LEU A 91 -28.03 -49.33 -12.73
N THR A 92 -26.93 -48.94 -13.38
CA THR A 92 -25.80 -49.83 -13.67
C THR A 92 -24.53 -49.51 -12.87
N GLY A 93 -24.43 -48.31 -12.30
CA GLY A 93 -23.24 -47.85 -11.60
C GLY A 93 -22.03 -47.60 -12.51
N GLU A 94 -22.24 -47.60 -13.84
CA GLU A 94 -21.20 -47.35 -14.83
C GLU A 94 -21.16 -45.88 -15.25
N ALA A 95 -19.98 -45.40 -15.65
CA ALA A 95 -19.83 -44.02 -16.11
C ALA A 95 -20.61 -43.79 -17.41
N LEU A 96 -21.45 -42.76 -17.44
CA LEU A 96 -22.17 -42.34 -18.63
C LEU A 96 -21.17 -41.76 -19.64
N PHE A 97 -21.18 -42.29 -20.85
CA PHE A 97 -20.39 -41.76 -21.97
C PHE A 97 -21.28 -40.95 -22.90
N ASP A 98 -20.82 -39.76 -23.29
CA ASP A 98 -21.46 -38.95 -24.33
C ASP A 98 -21.40 -39.68 -25.69
N LYS A 99 -22.17 -39.21 -26.69
CA LYS A 99 -22.23 -39.76 -28.06
C LYS A 99 -20.86 -39.83 -28.77
N LYS A 100 -19.83 -39.18 -28.21
CA LYS A 100 -18.43 -39.17 -28.67
C LYS A 100 -17.50 -40.10 -27.87
N GLY A 101 -18.02 -40.93 -26.96
CA GLY A 101 -17.23 -41.88 -26.17
C GLY A 101 -16.43 -41.25 -25.01
N LYS A 102 -16.72 -40.00 -24.63
CA LYS A 102 -16.10 -39.32 -23.49
C LYS A 102 -17.03 -39.41 -22.28
N ALA A 103 -16.50 -39.76 -21.11
CA ALA A 103 -17.28 -39.79 -19.87
C ALA A 103 -17.87 -38.40 -19.60
N VAL A 104 -19.17 -38.35 -19.33
CA VAL A 104 -19.87 -37.13 -18.89
C VAL A 104 -19.38 -36.83 -17.48
N THR A 105 -18.88 -35.61 -17.26
CA THR A 105 -18.38 -35.16 -15.96
C THR A 105 -19.35 -34.19 -15.32
N GLN A 106 -19.54 -34.30 -14.01
CA GLN A 106 -20.23 -33.30 -13.18
C GLN A 106 -19.26 -32.71 -12.15
N GLU A 107 -19.72 -31.65 -11.49
CA GLU A 107 -19.00 -31.11 -10.33
C GLU A 107 -18.96 -32.13 -9.20
N SER A 108 -17.80 -32.25 -8.57
CA SER A 108 -17.52 -33.26 -7.56
C SER A 108 -18.30 -33.05 -6.28
N PHE A 109 -18.86 -34.14 -5.74
CA PHE A 109 -19.50 -34.16 -4.42
C PHE A 109 -18.52 -34.58 -3.31
N ASN A 110 -17.22 -34.50 -3.56
CA ASN A 110 -16.21 -34.70 -2.53
C ASN A 110 -16.37 -33.67 -1.39
N SER A 111 -16.46 -34.13 -0.15
CA SER A 111 -16.72 -33.28 1.00
C SER A 111 -15.69 -32.16 1.21
N ILE A 112 -14.41 -32.44 0.95
CA ILE A 112 -13.33 -31.45 1.10
C ILE A 112 -13.44 -30.38 0.01
N TYR A 113 -13.75 -30.78 -1.23
CA TYR A 113 -14.02 -29.85 -2.31
C TYR A 113 -15.23 -28.97 -2.00
N MET A 114 -16.37 -29.58 -1.63
CA MET A 114 -17.60 -28.86 -1.28
C MET A 114 -17.38 -27.83 -0.16
N MET A 115 -16.58 -28.16 0.88
CA MET A 115 -16.29 -27.23 1.97
C MET A 115 -15.46 -26.02 1.54
N ALA A 116 -14.55 -26.18 0.59
CA ALA A 116 -13.72 -25.09 0.08
C ALA A 116 -14.43 -24.27 -0.99
N ASP A 117 -15.13 -24.92 -1.92
CA ASP A 117 -15.88 -24.25 -3.00
C ASP A 117 -17.05 -23.42 -2.43
N SER A 118 -17.81 -23.98 -1.47
CA SER A 118 -18.88 -23.24 -0.78
C SER A 118 -18.35 -22.08 0.10
N GLY A 119 -17.05 -22.01 0.35
CA GLY A 119 -16.45 -21.05 1.28
C GLY A 119 -16.78 -21.30 2.75
N ALA A 120 -17.41 -22.43 3.10
CA ALA A 120 -17.80 -22.74 4.47
C ALA A 120 -16.59 -22.84 5.41
N ARG A 121 -15.58 -23.63 5.01
CA ARG A 121 -14.28 -23.69 5.70
C ARG A 121 -13.27 -24.45 4.84
N GLY A 122 -12.15 -23.82 4.55
CA GLY A 122 -11.12 -24.43 3.73
C GLY A 122 -10.57 -23.40 2.75
N SER A 123 -9.34 -23.60 2.31
CA SER A 123 -8.79 -22.88 1.16
C SER A 123 -7.99 -23.85 0.31
N ALA A 124 -7.79 -23.51 -0.97
CA ALA A 124 -6.94 -24.30 -1.86
C ALA A 124 -5.54 -24.55 -1.25
N ALA A 125 -5.00 -23.58 -0.50
CA ALA A 125 -3.73 -23.72 0.21
C ALA A 125 -3.79 -24.76 1.35
N GLN A 126 -4.91 -24.87 2.07
CA GLN A 126 -5.10 -25.88 3.11
C GLN A 126 -5.30 -27.27 2.51
N ILE A 127 -6.11 -27.38 1.45
CA ILE A 127 -6.32 -28.64 0.72
C ILE A 127 -4.98 -29.13 0.13
N ARG A 128 -4.17 -28.20 -0.42
CA ARG A 128 -2.83 -28.51 -0.94
C ARG A 128 -1.97 -29.22 0.10
N GLN A 129 -2.02 -28.79 1.36
CA GLN A 129 -1.26 -29.45 2.43
C GLN A 129 -1.82 -30.83 2.80
N LEU A 130 -3.13 -31.04 2.64
CA LEU A 130 -3.79 -32.32 2.94
C LEU A 130 -3.44 -33.40 1.89
N SER A 131 -3.58 -33.09 0.60
CA SER A 131 -3.48 -34.10 -0.47
C SER A 131 -2.50 -33.76 -1.61
N GLY A 132 -2.02 -32.52 -1.71
CA GLY A 132 -1.02 -32.11 -2.70
C GLY A 132 0.41 -32.30 -2.17
N MET A 133 1.01 -31.21 -1.69
CA MET A 133 2.29 -31.19 -0.99
C MET A 133 2.29 -30.04 0.01
N ARG A 134 3.04 -30.15 1.11
CA ARG A 134 3.09 -29.07 2.10
C ARG A 134 3.91 -27.86 1.64
N GLY A 135 4.96 -28.08 0.84
CA GLY A 135 5.74 -27.02 0.20
C GLY A 135 6.87 -26.44 1.05
N LEU A 136 7.23 -25.19 0.79
CA LEU A 136 8.36 -24.49 1.42
C LEU A 136 7.98 -23.92 2.79
N MET A 137 8.89 -24.06 3.77
CA MET A 137 8.69 -23.56 5.14
C MET A 137 9.63 -22.38 5.44
N ALA A 138 9.22 -21.48 6.33
CA ALA A 138 10.04 -20.38 6.79
C ALA A 138 10.83 -20.74 8.07
N LYS A 139 12.06 -20.25 8.16
CA LYS A 139 12.89 -20.30 9.37
C LYS A 139 12.44 -19.23 10.38
N PRO A 140 12.89 -19.32 11.65
CA PRO A 140 12.61 -18.31 12.65
C PRO A 140 13.04 -16.88 12.26
N ASP A 141 14.13 -16.75 11.49
CA ASP A 141 14.64 -15.48 10.98
C ASP A 141 13.79 -14.88 9.83
N GLY A 142 12.84 -15.64 9.28
CA GLY A 142 12.00 -15.23 8.14
C GLY A 142 12.51 -15.67 6.77
N SER A 143 13.73 -16.21 6.68
CA SER A 143 14.24 -16.79 5.43
C SER A 143 13.54 -18.11 5.10
N ILE A 144 13.47 -18.47 3.82
CA ILE A 144 12.82 -19.70 3.36
C ILE A 144 13.83 -20.86 3.41
N ILE A 145 13.38 -22.05 3.82
CA ILE A 145 14.20 -23.26 3.75
C ILE A 145 14.15 -23.78 2.32
N GLU A 146 15.30 -23.90 1.66
CA GLU A 146 15.41 -24.35 0.26
C GLU A 146 14.93 -25.79 0.03
N THR A 147 14.93 -26.61 1.09
CA THR A 147 14.43 -28.00 1.05
C THR A 147 12.93 -28.02 1.32
N PRO A 148 12.08 -28.33 0.32
CA PRO A 148 10.63 -28.36 0.50
C PRO A 148 10.17 -29.64 1.21
N ILE A 149 8.94 -29.59 1.72
CA ILE A 149 8.20 -30.78 2.14
C ILE A 149 7.34 -31.24 0.97
N THR A 150 7.82 -32.24 0.23
CA THR A 150 7.14 -32.85 -0.92
C THR A 150 5.96 -33.74 -0.51
N ALA A 151 5.98 -34.25 0.73
CA ALA A 151 4.89 -35.03 1.31
C ALA A 151 3.68 -34.16 1.68
N ASN A 152 2.52 -34.80 1.82
CA ASN A 152 1.29 -34.20 2.34
C ASN A 152 0.82 -34.90 3.63
N PHE A 153 -0.26 -34.41 4.24
CA PHE A 153 -0.76 -35.00 5.49
C PHE A 153 -1.34 -36.41 5.31
N ARG A 154 -1.91 -36.74 4.15
CA ARG A 154 -2.40 -38.11 3.86
C ARG A 154 -1.25 -39.12 3.78
N GLU A 155 -0.13 -38.75 3.16
CA GLU A 155 1.06 -39.60 3.01
C GLU A 155 1.87 -39.70 4.31
N GLY A 156 1.78 -38.67 5.17
CA GLY A 156 2.55 -38.56 6.40
C GLY A 156 3.89 -37.85 6.19
N LEU A 157 4.45 -37.33 7.29
CA LEU A 157 5.71 -36.59 7.30
C LEU A 157 6.81 -37.41 7.95
N ASN A 158 8.01 -37.43 7.34
CA ASN A 158 9.18 -38.02 8.00
C ASN A 158 9.71 -37.10 9.13
N MET A 159 10.61 -37.63 9.95
CA MET A 159 11.12 -36.90 11.13
C MET A 159 11.75 -35.54 10.78
N LEU A 160 12.51 -35.46 9.69
CA LEU A 160 13.16 -34.21 9.26
C LEU A 160 12.13 -33.19 8.76
N GLN A 161 11.18 -33.61 7.92
CA GLN A 161 10.10 -32.76 7.40
C GLN A 161 9.21 -32.24 8.54
N TYR A 162 8.87 -33.10 9.50
CA TYR A 162 8.12 -32.70 10.68
C TYR A 162 8.91 -31.67 11.51
N PHE A 163 10.20 -31.92 11.79
CA PHE A 163 11.05 -30.99 12.53
C PHE A 163 11.20 -29.63 11.82
N ILE A 164 11.40 -29.62 10.50
CA ILE A 164 11.43 -28.39 9.70
C ILE A 164 10.12 -27.62 9.85
N SER A 165 8.97 -28.31 9.76
CA SER A 165 7.65 -27.68 9.93
C SER A 165 7.42 -27.09 11.33
N THR A 166 8.07 -27.61 12.38
CA THR A 166 7.87 -27.10 13.76
C THR A 166 8.42 -25.70 13.96
N HIS A 167 9.43 -25.29 13.19
CA HIS A 167 10.03 -23.96 13.31
C HIS A 167 9.04 -22.87 12.92
N GLY A 168 8.42 -23.00 11.73
CA GLY A 168 7.38 -22.08 11.27
C GLY A 168 6.17 -22.09 12.20
N ALA A 169 5.68 -23.27 12.58
CA ALA A 169 4.53 -23.38 13.48
C ALA A 169 4.75 -22.70 14.84
N ARG A 170 5.91 -22.91 15.48
CA ARG A 170 6.25 -22.26 16.76
C ARG A 170 6.39 -20.74 16.60
N LYS A 171 7.04 -20.28 15.52
CA LYS A 171 7.15 -18.84 15.22
C LYS A 171 5.76 -18.21 15.06
N GLY A 172 4.89 -18.80 14.24
CA GLY A 172 3.53 -18.29 14.01
C GLY A 172 2.71 -18.19 15.30
N LEU A 173 2.82 -19.19 16.20
CA LEU A 173 2.19 -19.17 17.53
C LEU A 173 2.75 -18.04 18.41
N ALA A 174 4.07 -17.90 18.49
CA ALA A 174 4.71 -16.87 19.29
C ALA A 174 4.39 -15.46 18.77
N ASP A 175 4.43 -15.27 17.46
CA ASP A 175 4.08 -14.01 16.80
C ASP A 175 2.61 -13.65 17.03
N THR A 176 1.70 -14.63 16.95
CA THR A 176 0.28 -14.39 17.26
C THR A 176 0.11 -13.91 18.71
N ALA A 177 0.76 -14.57 19.66
CA ALA A 177 0.67 -14.20 21.08
C ALA A 177 1.26 -12.81 21.37
N LEU A 178 2.40 -12.46 20.77
CA LEU A 178 3.08 -11.19 21.01
C LEU A 178 2.43 -10.03 20.24
N LYS A 179 2.05 -10.23 18.98
CA LYS A 179 1.57 -9.15 18.10
C LYS A 179 0.12 -8.76 18.39
N THR A 180 -0.68 -9.65 18.97
CA THR A 180 -2.03 -9.32 19.46
C THR A 180 -1.99 -8.15 20.46
N ALA A 181 -1.00 -8.12 21.35
CA ALA A 181 -0.83 -7.02 22.30
C ALA A 181 -0.53 -5.68 21.61
N ASN A 182 0.29 -5.69 20.56
CA ASN A 182 0.61 -4.49 19.79
C ASN A 182 -0.62 -3.94 19.05
N SER A 183 -1.46 -4.82 18.49
CA SER A 183 -2.70 -4.42 17.85
C SER A 183 -3.71 -3.84 18.84
N GLY A 184 -3.93 -4.52 19.97
CA GLY A 184 -4.81 -4.01 21.01
C GLY A 184 -4.33 -2.65 21.57
N TYR A 185 -3.02 -2.48 21.70
CA TYR A 185 -2.42 -1.20 22.09
C TYR A 185 -2.63 -0.11 21.03
N LEU A 186 -2.50 -0.42 19.73
CA LEU A 186 -2.81 0.51 18.65
C LEU A 186 -4.28 0.92 18.68
N THR A 187 -5.22 -0.03 18.81
CA THR A 187 -6.66 0.25 18.92
C THR A 187 -6.95 1.20 20.07
N ARG A 188 -6.34 0.96 21.24
CA ARG A 188 -6.47 1.85 22.40
C ARG A 188 -6.02 3.28 22.05
N ARG A 189 -4.84 3.45 21.44
CA ARG A 189 -4.31 4.77 21.04
C ARG A 189 -5.21 5.47 20.01
N LEU A 190 -5.75 4.72 19.05
CA LEU A 190 -6.68 5.25 18.06
C LEU A 190 -7.97 5.75 18.73
N VAL A 191 -8.52 5.03 19.70
CA VAL A 191 -9.69 5.49 20.46
C VAL A 191 -9.34 6.73 21.28
N ASP A 192 -8.19 6.75 21.95
CA ASP A 192 -7.78 7.89 22.79
C ASP A 192 -7.63 9.20 22.00
N VAL A 193 -7.22 9.13 20.73
CA VAL A 193 -7.11 10.34 19.87
C VAL A 193 -8.42 10.72 19.20
N THR A 194 -9.30 9.75 18.90
CA THR A 194 -10.52 9.99 18.11
C THR A 194 -11.80 10.09 18.92
N GLN A 195 -11.81 9.69 20.18
CA GLN A 195 -13.02 9.65 21.01
C GLN A 195 -13.83 10.95 20.95
N ASP A 196 -13.21 12.12 20.90
CA ASP A 196 -13.91 13.41 20.95
C ASP A 196 -14.67 13.75 19.64
N LEU A 197 -14.54 12.93 18.59
CA LEU A 197 -15.27 13.09 17.33
C LEU A 197 -16.64 12.44 17.38
N VAL A 198 -17.64 13.30 17.56
CA VAL A 198 -19.06 12.99 17.47
C VAL A 198 -19.66 13.79 16.32
N VAL A 199 -20.67 13.24 15.65
CA VAL A 199 -21.48 14.02 14.70
C VAL A 199 -22.38 14.96 15.50
N ILE A 200 -22.18 16.27 15.40
CA ILE A 200 -22.90 17.26 16.24
C ILE A 200 -23.90 18.13 15.49
N GLU A 201 -23.80 18.17 14.17
CA GLU A 201 -24.66 18.97 13.29
C GLU A 201 -24.91 18.23 11.97
N ASP A 202 -25.92 18.65 11.21
CA ASP A 202 -26.25 18.00 9.94
C ASP A 202 -25.29 18.42 8.81
N ASP A 203 -25.08 19.73 8.66
CA ASP A 203 -24.27 20.30 7.60
C ASP A 203 -23.38 21.44 8.11
N CYS A 204 -22.09 21.37 7.80
CA CYS A 204 -21.14 22.43 8.11
C CYS A 204 -21.06 23.52 7.01
N GLY A 205 -21.79 23.37 5.90
CA GLY A 205 -21.83 24.34 4.80
C GLY A 205 -20.58 24.37 3.91
N THR A 206 -19.65 23.43 4.07
CA THR A 206 -18.40 23.43 3.29
C THR A 206 -18.67 23.02 1.83
N ALA A 207 -18.12 23.79 0.89
CA ALA A 207 -18.05 23.42 -0.53
C ALA A 207 -16.77 22.63 -0.86
N ASN A 208 -15.87 22.47 0.12
CA ASN A 208 -14.62 21.77 -0.07
C ASN A 208 -14.86 20.26 -0.03
N GLY A 209 -14.33 19.57 -1.04
CA GLY A 209 -14.41 18.13 -1.17
C GLY A 209 -13.21 17.56 -1.91
N ARG A 210 -12.97 16.27 -1.67
CA ARG A 210 -11.90 15.48 -2.27
C ARG A 210 -12.41 14.86 -3.57
N SER A 211 -11.60 14.93 -4.61
CA SER A 211 -11.81 14.15 -5.82
C SER A 211 -11.46 12.68 -5.61
N MET A 212 -12.46 11.81 -5.81
CA MET A 212 -12.31 10.36 -5.73
C MET A 212 -12.26 9.75 -7.13
N LYS A 213 -11.33 8.82 -7.33
CA LYS A 213 -11.09 8.09 -8.57
C LYS A 213 -10.99 6.59 -8.26
N ALA A 214 -11.29 5.75 -9.24
CA ALA A 214 -10.95 4.33 -9.15
C ALA A 214 -9.45 4.16 -8.91
N LEU A 215 -9.06 3.23 -8.04
CA LEU A 215 -7.66 2.92 -7.85
C LEU A 215 -7.25 1.86 -8.88
N VAL A 216 -6.40 2.27 -9.81
CA VAL A 216 -5.87 1.41 -10.88
C VAL A 216 -4.38 1.25 -10.67
N GLU A 217 -3.92 0.00 -10.54
CA GLU A 217 -2.50 -0.33 -10.49
C GLU A 217 -2.18 -1.40 -11.53
N GLY A 218 -1.22 -1.13 -12.42
CA GLY A 218 -0.81 -2.09 -13.45
C GLY A 218 -1.96 -2.60 -14.31
N GLY A 219 -2.90 -1.72 -14.64
CA GLY A 219 -4.10 -2.03 -15.43
C GLY A 219 -5.17 -2.88 -14.71
N GLU A 220 -4.99 -3.27 -13.43
CA GLU A 220 -6.10 -3.81 -12.63
C GLU A 220 -6.78 -2.70 -11.85
N VAL A 221 -8.10 -2.68 -11.93
CA VAL A 221 -8.92 -1.91 -11.00
C VAL A 221 -8.91 -2.65 -9.67
N ILE A 222 -8.03 -2.24 -8.75
CA ILE A 222 -7.97 -2.79 -7.39
C ILE A 222 -9.26 -2.43 -6.65
N GLU A 223 -9.67 -1.18 -6.79
CA GLU A 223 -10.88 -0.67 -6.15
C GLU A 223 -11.65 0.22 -7.13
N ALA A 224 -12.87 -0.22 -7.44
CA ALA A 224 -13.75 0.50 -8.35
C ALA A 224 -14.18 1.83 -7.72
N LEU A 225 -14.46 2.82 -8.57
CA LEU A 225 -14.98 4.11 -8.11
C LEU A 225 -16.24 3.93 -7.27
N ARG A 226 -17.12 3.00 -7.66
CA ARG A 226 -18.36 2.69 -6.95
C ARG A 226 -18.19 2.40 -5.46
N ASP A 227 -17.23 1.56 -5.12
CA ASP A 227 -16.98 1.14 -3.73
C ASP A 227 -16.46 2.31 -2.88
N ARG A 228 -15.71 3.24 -3.51
CA ARG A 228 -15.12 4.40 -2.85
C ARG A 228 -16.09 5.54 -2.59
N ILE A 229 -17.06 5.74 -3.48
CA ILE A 229 -18.05 6.83 -3.40
C ILE A 229 -19.36 6.42 -2.71
N LEU A 230 -19.64 5.12 -2.60
CA LEU A 230 -20.86 4.61 -1.97
C LEU A 230 -21.04 5.16 -0.56
N GLY A 231 -22.21 5.75 -0.31
CA GLY A 231 -22.56 6.33 0.99
C GLY A 231 -21.74 7.58 1.35
N ARG A 232 -21.16 8.27 0.36
CA ARG A 232 -20.60 9.62 0.51
C ARG A 232 -21.55 10.66 -0.07
N VAL A 233 -21.33 11.92 0.31
CA VAL A 233 -22.12 13.06 -0.16
C VAL A 233 -21.32 13.84 -1.20
N THR A 234 -21.95 14.23 -2.30
CA THR A 234 -21.31 15.05 -3.36
C THR A 234 -20.96 16.44 -2.84
N ALA A 235 -19.76 16.92 -3.15
CA ALA A 235 -19.33 18.29 -2.84
C ALA A 235 -19.61 19.27 -3.98
N ALA A 236 -19.70 18.75 -5.21
CA ALA A 236 -20.04 19.49 -6.41
C ALA A 236 -21.02 18.67 -7.25
N ASP A 237 -21.69 19.33 -8.19
CA ASP A 237 -22.62 18.70 -9.12
C ASP A 237 -21.91 17.62 -9.95
N VAL A 238 -22.56 16.47 -10.08
CA VAL A 238 -22.09 15.37 -10.93
C VAL A 238 -22.71 15.54 -12.31
N VAL A 239 -21.88 15.81 -13.31
CA VAL A 239 -22.31 16.12 -14.67
C VAL A 239 -22.05 14.92 -15.58
N ASN A 240 -22.98 14.63 -16.48
CA ASN A 240 -22.79 13.62 -17.52
C ASN A 240 -21.76 14.13 -18.55
N PRO A 241 -20.67 13.39 -18.81
CA PRO A 241 -19.62 13.83 -19.73
C PRO A 241 -20.08 13.92 -21.20
N GLU A 242 -21.10 13.17 -21.61
CA GLU A 242 -21.58 13.15 -23.00
C GLU A 242 -22.66 14.20 -23.27
N THR A 243 -23.61 14.39 -22.34
CA THR A 243 -24.73 15.32 -22.52
C THR A 243 -24.50 16.69 -21.91
N GLY A 244 -23.58 16.80 -20.95
CA GLY A 244 -23.36 18.03 -20.18
C GLY A 244 -24.48 18.36 -19.18
N GLU A 245 -25.45 17.47 -19.00
CA GLU A 245 -26.54 17.65 -18.03
C GLU A 245 -26.10 17.23 -16.61
N THR A 246 -26.58 17.96 -15.60
CA THR A 246 -26.36 17.62 -14.19
C THR A 246 -27.19 16.38 -13.82
N LEU A 247 -26.50 15.31 -13.45
CA LEU A 247 -27.09 14.04 -13.04
C LEU A 247 -27.54 14.10 -11.57
N TYR A 248 -26.67 14.62 -10.71
CA TYR A 248 -26.91 14.77 -9.27
C TYR A 248 -26.38 16.13 -8.80
N GLU A 249 -27.19 16.87 -8.06
CA GLU A 249 -26.79 18.15 -7.46
C GLU A 249 -25.78 17.94 -6.32
N ALA A 250 -25.05 18.99 -5.97
CA ALA A 250 -24.21 19.05 -4.78
C ALA A 250 -25.02 18.74 -3.51
N ASN A 251 -24.37 18.11 -2.53
CA ASN A 251 -24.96 17.63 -1.28
C ASN A 251 -25.92 16.44 -1.39
N THR A 252 -25.88 15.69 -2.49
CA THR A 252 -26.64 14.45 -2.67
C THR A 252 -25.90 13.28 -2.02
N LEU A 253 -26.60 12.47 -1.23
CA LEU A 253 -26.08 11.22 -0.67
C LEU A 253 -26.13 10.11 -1.74
N LEU A 254 -24.97 9.51 -2.05
CA LEU A 254 -24.85 8.50 -3.08
C LEU A 254 -25.27 7.11 -2.56
N ASN A 255 -26.37 6.59 -3.12
CA ASN A 255 -26.89 5.25 -2.88
C ASN A 255 -26.43 4.26 -3.97
N GLU A 256 -26.70 2.97 -3.78
CA GLU A 256 -26.31 1.88 -4.68
C GLU A 256 -26.76 2.13 -6.14
N ASP A 257 -28.02 2.48 -6.37
CA ASP A 257 -28.57 2.75 -7.71
C ASP A 257 -27.89 3.95 -8.38
N MET A 258 -27.62 5.01 -7.61
CA MET A 258 -26.98 6.22 -8.12
C MET A 258 -25.55 5.95 -8.56
N VAL A 259 -24.85 5.13 -7.78
CA VAL A 259 -23.47 4.74 -8.03
C VAL A 259 -23.37 3.82 -9.25
N GLU A 260 -24.32 2.88 -9.42
CA GLU A 260 -24.40 2.03 -10.61
C GLU A 260 -24.63 2.87 -11.87
N GLN A 261 -25.48 3.91 -11.79
CA GLN A 261 -25.68 4.84 -12.90
C GLN A 261 -24.43 5.66 -13.22
N ILE A 262 -23.70 6.15 -12.21
CA ILE A 262 -22.42 6.86 -12.38
C ILE A 262 -21.39 5.97 -13.08
N GLU A 263 -21.32 4.69 -12.71
CA GLU A 263 -20.44 3.71 -13.34
C GLU A 263 -20.87 3.40 -14.79
N ALA A 264 -22.16 3.22 -15.03
CA ALA A 264 -22.71 2.95 -16.37
C ALA A 264 -22.46 4.10 -17.36
N LEU A 265 -22.45 5.35 -16.87
CA LEU A 265 -22.15 6.55 -17.66
C LEU A 265 -20.64 6.78 -17.87
N GLY A 266 -19.77 5.97 -17.26
CA GLY A 266 -18.32 6.08 -17.40
C GLY A 266 -17.73 7.35 -16.80
N ILE A 267 -18.27 7.82 -15.66
CA ILE A 267 -17.73 8.97 -14.94
C ILE A 267 -16.49 8.52 -14.14
N ASP A 268 -15.32 9.09 -14.46
CA ASP A 268 -14.04 8.67 -13.87
C ASP A 268 -13.72 9.32 -12.51
N GLU A 269 -14.31 10.49 -12.24
CA GLU A 269 -14.00 11.31 -11.08
C GLU A 269 -15.26 11.92 -10.47
N VAL A 270 -15.42 11.76 -9.16
CA VAL A 270 -16.52 12.39 -8.41
C VAL A 270 -15.94 13.14 -7.22
N ARG A 271 -16.34 14.41 -7.06
CA ARG A 271 -15.90 15.25 -5.94
C ARG A 271 -16.86 15.06 -4.76
N VAL A 272 -16.36 14.50 -3.67
CA VAL A 272 -17.14 14.13 -2.48
C VAL A 272 -16.68 14.87 -1.24
N ARG A 273 -17.60 15.10 -0.31
CA ARG A 273 -17.29 15.61 1.02
C ARG A 273 -16.57 14.53 1.83
N THR A 274 -15.67 14.96 2.71
CA THR A 274 -14.90 14.05 3.57
C THR A 274 -14.86 14.55 5.00
N PRO A 275 -14.62 13.66 5.99
CA PRO A 275 -14.36 14.08 7.36
C PRO A 275 -13.19 15.06 7.46
N LEU A 276 -12.21 15.00 6.55
CA LEU A 276 -11.05 15.88 6.55
C LEU A 276 -11.41 17.33 6.19
N THR A 277 -12.25 17.53 5.18
CA THR A 277 -12.65 18.87 4.70
C THR A 277 -13.78 19.51 5.52
N CYS A 278 -14.26 18.83 6.57
CA CYS A 278 -15.35 19.31 7.41
C CYS A 278 -14.95 20.56 8.23
N ASP A 279 -15.77 21.62 8.16
CA ASP A 279 -15.53 22.91 8.84
C ASP A 279 -16.09 22.98 10.27
N THR A 280 -16.83 21.96 10.70
CA THR A 280 -17.26 21.82 12.11
C THR A 280 -16.07 21.87 13.06
N ARG A 281 -16.11 22.79 14.03
CA ARG A 281 -14.97 23.04 14.94
C ARG A 281 -14.71 21.89 15.91
N TYR A 282 -15.76 21.46 16.60
CA TYR A 282 -15.70 20.44 17.64
C TYR A 282 -16.59 19.26 17.22
N GLY A 283 -16.01 18.30 16.49
CA GLY A 283 -16.74 17.16 15.94
C GLY A 283 -16.81 17.18 14.42
N LEU A 284 -17.89 16.59 13.88
CA LEU A 284 -18.16 16.46 12.46
C LEU A 284 -19.63 16.78 12.16
N CYS A 285 -19.92 17.14 10.90
CA CYS A 285 -21.29 17.18 10.39
C CYS A 285 -21.67 15.86 9.71
N ALA A 286 -22.97 15.56 9.66
CA ALA A 286 -23.50 14.33 9.09
C ALA A 286 -23.15 14.20 7.60
N LYS A 287 -23.29 15.28 6.81
CA LYS A 287 -23.00 15.24 5.36
C LYS A 287 -21.53 14.99 5.02
N CYS A 288 -20.59 15.49 5.82
CA CYS A 288 -19.16 15.23 5.58
C CYS A 288 -18.75 13.78 5.88
N TYR A 289 -19.46 13.10 6.77
CA TYR A 289 -19.24 11.67 7.05
C TYR A 289 -20.05 10.75 6.10
N GLY A 290 -21.25 11.21 5.74
CA GLY A 290 -22.18 10.51 4.85
C GLY A 290 -22.95 9.40 5.56
N ARG A 291 -23.03 8.24 4.93
CA ARG A 291 -23.79 7.07 5.37
C ARG A 291 -23.12 6.37 6.56
N ASP A 292 -23.92 5.98 7.53
CA ASP A 292 -23.57 5.00 8.54
C ASP A 292 -23.56 3.60 7.92
N LEU A 293 -22.39 2.96 7.91
CA LEU A 293 -22.18 1.65 7.29
C LEU A 293 -22.83 0.51 8.09
N GLY A 294 -23.18 0.73 9.36
CA GLY A 294 -23.85 -0.27 10.20
C GLY A 294 -25.36 -0.32 9.99
N ARG A 295 -26.00 0.85 9.85
CA ARG A 295 -27.46 0.98 9.70
C ARG A 295 -27.93 1.21 8.26
N GLY A 296 -27.05 1.69 7.40
CA GLY A 296 -27.36 1.92 5.98
C GLY A 296 -28.11 3.22 5.67
N GLY A 297 -28.34 4.10 6.64
CA GLY A 297 -28.89 5.46 6.42
C GLY A 297 -27.81 6.56 6.53
N LEU A 298 -28.20 7.81 6.33
CA LEU A 298 -27.34 8.95 6.70
C LEU A 298 -26.99 8.85 8.20
N VAL A 299 -25.75 9.21 8.56
CA VAL A 299 -25.32 9.13 9.95
C VAL A 299 -26.16 10.05 10.85
N ASN A 300 -26.56 9.54 12.00
CA ASN A 300 -27.36 10.30 12.96
C ASN A 300 -26.50 11.32 13.71
N VAL A 301 -27.10 12.47 14.02
CA VAL A 301 -26.52 13.42 14.97
C VAL A 301 -26.43 12.76 16.35
N GLY A 302 -25.24 12.79 16.94
CA GLY A 302 -24.89 12.10 18.18
C GLY A 302 -24.06 10.83 17.98
N GLU A 303 -23.90 10.32 16.76
CA GLU A 303 -23.12 9.10 16.55
C GLU A 303 -21.62 9.34 16.83
N ALA A 304 -21.01 8.45 17.63
CA ALA A 304 -19.62 8.55 18.05
C ALA A 304 -18.66 7.99 16.98
N VAL A 305 -18.66 8.63 15.81
CA VAL A 305 -17.91 8.18 14.61
C VAL A 305 -16.41 8.03 14.81
N GLY A 306 -15.82 8.78 15.74
CA GLY A 306 -14.40 8.62 16.11
C GLY A 306 -14.08 7.24 16.68
N VAL A 307 -14.88 6.81 17.67
CA VAL A 307 -14.72 5.49 18.30
C VAL A 307 -14.97 4.37 17.28
N ILE A 308 -16.00 4.52 16.45
CA ILE A 308 -16.32 3.57 15.37
C ILE A 308 -15.11 3.46 14.42
N ALA A 309 -14.56 4.58 13.94
CA ALA A 309 -13.41 4.57 13.05
C ALA A 309 -12.18 3.88 13.66
N ALA A 310 -11.88 4.14 14.93
CA ALA A 310 -10.78 3.49 15.64
C ALA A 310 -10.99 1.97 15.75
N GLN A 311 -12.21 1.51 16.03
CA GLN A 311 -12.56 0.09 16.12
C GLN A 311 -12.53 -0.59 14.75
N SER A 312 -13.05 0.05 13.71
CA SER A 312 -13.05 -0.45 12.33
C SER A 312 -11.65 -0.63 11.75
N ILE A 313 -10.63 0.02 12.32
CA ILE A 313 -9.21 -0.17 11.96
C ILE A 313 -8.56 -1.20 12.90
N GLY A 314 -8.81 -1.07 14.21
CA GLY A 314 -8.13 -1.85 15.25
C GLY A 314 -8.59 -3.31 15.40
N GLU A 315 -9.89 -3.59 15.27
CA GLU A 315 -10.42 -4.96 15.33
C GLU A 315 -9.88 -5.81 14.18
N PRO A 316 -9.97 -5.38 12.90
CA PRO A 316 -9.40 -6.15 11.82
C PRO A 316 -7.89 -6.26 11.95
N GLY A 317 -7.20 -5.21 12.41
CA GLY A 317 -5.75 -5.25 12.69
C GLY A 317 -5.36 -6.37 13.65
N THR A 318 -6.21 -6.65 14.65
CA THR A 318 -6.00 -7.74 15.60
C THR A 318 -6.27 -9.09 14.93
N GLN A 319 -7.32 -9.17 14.11
CA GLN A 319 -7.63 -10.34 13.31
C GLN A 319 -6.49 -10.72 12.35
N LEU A 320 -5.80 -9.74 11.74
CA LEU A 320 -4.63 -9.97 10.89
C LEU A 320 -3.51 -10.70 11.65
N THR A 321 -3.24 -10.27 12.88
CA THR A 321 -2.21 -10.93 13.70
C THR A 321 -2.59 -12.36 14.07
N MET A 322 -3.89 -12.64 14.27
CA MET A 322 -4.38 -13.98 14.60
C MET A 322 -4.44 -14.93 13.39
N ARG A 323 -4.80 -14.43 12.19
CA ARG A 323 -4.87 -15.25 10.96
C ARG A 323 -3.52 -15.81 10.53
N THR A 324 -2.43 -15.17 10.95
CA THR A 324 -1.05 -15.64 10.71
C THR A 324 -0.86 -17.07 11.22
N PHE A 325 -1.55 -17.50 12.28
CA PHE A 325 -1.47 -18.87 12.79
C PHE A 325 -1.71 -19.95 11.72
N HIS A 326 -2.67 -19.73 10.82
CA HIS A 326 -3.03 -20.71 9.78
C HIS A 326 -2.04 -20.76 8.60
N ILE A 327 -1.20 -19.74 8.46
CA ILE A 327 -0.25 -19.58 7.34
C ILE A 327 1.20 -19.77 7.82
N GLY A 328 1.50 -19.51 9.10
CA GLY A 328 2.84 -19.35 9.67
C GLY A 328 3.79 -20.55 9.57
N GLY A 329 3.36 -21.68 9.02
CA GLY A 329 4.25 -22.77 8.63
C GLY A 329 4.62 -22.76 7.14
N ALA A 330 3.67 -22.46 6.26
CA ALA A 330 3.81 -22.57 4.81
C ALA A 330 4.11 -21.21 4.17
N ALA A 331 5.29 -21.08 3.60
CA ALA A 331 5.64 -19.92 2.78
C ALA A 331 4.87 -20.03 1.45
N SER A 332 3.95 -19.10 1.22
CA SER A 332 3.38 -18.85 -0.10
C SER A 332 3.91 -17.48 -0.54
N ARG A 333 4.71 -17.47 -1.61
CA ARG A 333 5.25 -16.26 -2.20
C ARG A 333 4.27 -15.80 -3.28
N THR A 334 3.87 -14.53 -3.27
CA THR A 334 3.29 -13.92 -4.46
C THR A 334 4.37 -13.91 -5.53
N VAL A 335 4.15 -14.60 -6.64
CA VAL A 335 5.08 -14.62 -7.77
C VAL A 335 5.42 -13.19 -8.14
N VAL A 336 6.70 -12.82 -8.06
CA VAL A 336 7.15 -11.48 -8.46
C VAL A 336 6.95 -11.39 -9.97
N ALA A 337 6.15 -10.43 -10.42
CA ALA A 337 5.89 -10.26 -11.85
C ALA A 337 7.21 -10.04 -12.60
N SER A 338 7.51 -10.94 -13.53
CA SER A 338 8.64 -10.84 -14.47
C SER A 338 8.17 -10.34 -15.85
N GLN A 339 6.87 -10.13 -16.02
CA GLN A 339 6.28 -9.66 -17.27
C GLN A 339 5.00 -8.85 -17.01
N VAL A 340 4.68 -7.94 -17.93
CA VAL A 340 3.39 -7.24 -18.00
C VAL A 340 2.63 -7.77 -19.20
N GLU A 341 1.34 -8.02 -19.03
CA GLU A 341 0.41 -8.42 -20.08
C GLU A 341 -0.75 -7.43 -20.20
N SER A 342 -1.19 -7.19 -21.43
CA SER A 342 -2.37 -6.37 -21.77
C SER A 342 -3.64 -7.09 -21.31
N LYS A 343 -4.56 -6.41 -20.62
CA LYS A 343 -5.84 -7.03 -20.19
C LYS A 343 -7.00 -6.67 -21.10
N SER A 344 -6.84 -5.58 -21.85
CA SER A 344 -7.82 -5.02 -22.75
C SER A 344 -7.29 -5.05 -24.18
N GLN A 345 -8.22 -4.94 -25.13
CA GLN A 345 -7.89 -4.60 -26.50
C GLN A 345 -7.70 -3.08 -26.64
N GLY A 346 -6.72 -2.68 -27.46
CA GLY A 346 -6.45 -1.27 -27.74
C GLY A 346 -5.15 -1.08 -28.51
N ILE A 347 -4.77 0.19 -28.68
CA ILE A 347 -3.53 0.60 -29.33
C ILE A 347 -2.49 0.91 -28.24
N ILE A 348 -1.29 0.39 -28.41
CA ILE A 348 -0.17 0.73 -27.51
C ILE A 348 0.31 2.15 -27.79
N LYS A 349 0.45 2.95 -26.74
CA LYS A 349 1.09 4.26 -26.78
C LYS A 349 2.14 4.36 -25.69
N TYR A 350 3.29 4.94 -25.99
CA TYR A 350 4.32 5.16 -24.98
C TYR A 350 4.10 6.53 -24.31
N SER A 351 4.42 6.62 -23.02
CA SER A 351 4.44 7.92 -22.36
C SER A 351 5.53 8.81 -22.97
N PRO A 352 5.39 10.15 -22.94
CA PRO A 352 6.40 11.07 -23.50
C PRO A 352 7.80 10.89 -22.88
N ASN A 353 7.86 10.34 -21.67
CA ASN A 353 9.09 10.12 -20.91
C ASN A 353 9.72 8.74 -21.21
N MET A 354 9.03 7.88 -21.98
CA MET A 354 9.51 6.56 -22.36
C MET A 354 10.61 6.71 -23.41
N ARG A 355 11.82 6.23 -23.08
CA ARG A 355 12.95 6.14 -23.99
C ARG A 355 13.34 4.69 -24.15
N THR A 356 13.55 4.27 -25.39
CA THR A 356 13.89 2.89 -25.75
C THR A 356 15.11 2.87 -26.64
N VAL A 357 15.95 1.86 -26.46
CA VAL A 357 17.07 1.56 -27.36
C VAL A 357 16.86 0.21 -28.02
N THR A 358 17.34 0.06 -29.25
CA THR A 358 17.30 -1.22 -29.96
C THR A 358 18.63 -1.93 -29.76
N THR A 359 18.60 -3.15 -29.22
CA THR A 359 19.79 -3.98 -29.05
C THR A 359 20.29 -4.51 -30.40
N ALA A 360 21.54 -4.96 -30.46
CA ALA A 360 22.08 -5.65 -31.64
C ALA A 360 21.29 -6.92 -32.01
N SER A 361 20.59 -7.52 -31.05
CA SER A 361 19.69 -8.68 -31.24
C SER A 361 18.29 -8.32 -31.77
N GLY A 362 18.00 -7.03 -31.99
CA GLY A 362 16.70 -6.56 -32.49
C GLY A 362 15.61 -6.42 -31.42
N GLY A 363 15.97 -6.57 -30.14
CA GLY A 363 15.06 -6.35 -29.01
C GLY A 363 14.98 -4.87 -28.62
N LEU A 364 13.80 -4.41 -28.19
CA LEU A 364 13.63 -3.06 -27.65
C LEU A 364 13.82 -3.10 -26.14
N VAL A 365 14.72 -2.27 -25.61
CA VAL A 365 15.02 -2.18 -24.19
C VAL A 365 14.68 -0.80 -23.66
N VAL A 366 13.98 -0.74 -22.53
CA VAL A 366 13.61 0.52 -21.87
C VAL A 366 14.82 1.11 -21.16
N VAL A 367 15.19 2.34 -21.52
CA VAL A 367 16.26 3.12 -20.85
C VAL A 367 15.72 4.29 -20.02
N ALA A 368 14.40 4.50 -20.03
CA ALA A 368 13.74 5.41 -19.11
C ALA A 368 13.56 4.79 -17.71
N ARG A 369 13.76 5.60 -16.66
CA ARG A 369 13.46 5.20 -15.27
C ARG A 369 11.97 5.28 -14.91
N SER A 370 11.23 6.15 -15.62
CA SER A 370 9.79 6.40 -15.47
C SER A 370 9.06 6.10 -16.78
N GLY A 371 9.33 4.93 -17.36
CA GLY A 371 8.66 4.45 -18.57
C GLY A 371 7.25 3.93 -18.26
N GLU A 372 6.26 4.38 -19.01
CA GLU A 372 4.89 3.87 -18.92
C GLU A 372 4.39 3.48 -20.30
N VAL A 373 3.71 2.33 -20.36
CA VAL A 373 3.02 1.84 -21.55
C VAL A 373 1.52 2.02 -21.31
N LEU A 374 0.89 2.77 -22.21
CA LEU A 374 -0.54 3.07 -22.19
C LEU A 374 -1.23 2.21 -23.24
N ILE A 375 -2.42 1.72 -22.92
CA ILE A 375 -3.32 1.11 -23.89
C ILE A 375 -4.49 2.08 -24.05
N VAL A 376 -4.64 2.64 -25.24
CA VAL A 376 -5.72 3.56 -25.59
C VAL A 376 -6.76 2.86 -26.45
N ASP A 377 -8.01 3.28 -26.34
CA ASP A 377 -9.06 2.88 -27.27
C ASP A 377 -8.94 3.61 -28.62
N GLU A 378 -9.82 3.28 -29.57
CA GLU A 378 -9.86 3.93 -30.89
C GLU A 378 -10.19 5.43 -30.82
N HIS A 379 -10.70 5.92 -29.68
CA HIS A 379 -11.11 7.30 -29.45
C HIS A 379 -10.07 8.08 -28.63
N GLY A 380 -8.92 7.46 -28.34
CA GLY A 380 -7.82 8.07 -27.58
C GLY A 380 -8.04 8.13 -26.07
N ARG A 381 -9.07 7.46 -25.52
CA ARG A 381 -9.25 7.33 -24.07
C ARG A 381 -8.29 6.26 -23.54
N GLU A 382 -7.66 6.56 -22.42
CA GLU A 382 -6.75 5.61 -21.75
C GLU A 382 -7.57 4.50 -21.08
N ARG A 383 -7.29 3.25 -21.42
CA ARG A 383 -7.89 2.07 -20.79
C ARG A 383 -6.98 1.46 -19.73
N GLU A 384 -5.70 1.38 -20.02
CA GLU A 384 -4.71 0.81 -19.11
C GLU A 384 -3.44 1.64 -19.08
N ARG A 385 -2.81 1.69 -17.90
CA ARG A 385 -1.51 2.28 -17.67
C ARG A 385 -0.63 1.29 -16.93
N HIS A 386 0.46 0.90 -17.57
CA HIS A 386 1.43 -0.05 -17.05
C HIS A 386 2.78 0.62 -16.87
N LYS A 387 3.30 0.63 -15.64
CA LYS A 387 4.65 1.10 -15.36
C LYS A 387 5.65 0.02 -15.76
N VAL A 388 6.65 0.38 -16.56
CA VAL A 388 7.68 -0.55 -17.04
C VAL A 388 9.03 -0.15 -16.44
N PRO A 389 9.75 -1.08 -15.78
CA PRO A 389 11.01 -0.75 -15.13
C PRO A 389 12.14 -0.53 -16.15
N TYR A 390 13.15 0.23 -15.72
CA TYR A 390 14.39 0.41 -16.46
C TYR A 390 15.06 -0.94 -16.76
N GLY A 391 15.42 -1.16 -18.01
CA GLY A 391 16.06 -2.37 -18.50
C GLY A 391 15.11 -3.53 -18.81
N ALA A 392 13.80 -3.30 -18.79
CA ALA A 392 12.84 -4.27 -19.32
C ALA A 392 12.93 -4.35 -20.84
N ASN A 393 12.75 -5.57 -21.38
CA ASN A 393 12.60 -5.77 -22.82
C ASN A 393 11.12 -5.59 -23.19
N LEU A 394 10.85 -4.71 -24.14
CA LEU A 394 9.53 -4.52 -24.72
C LEU A 394 9.29 -5.58 -25.79
N ALA A 395 8.20 -6.33 -25.63
CA ALA A 395 7.75 -7.31 -26.61
C ALA A 395 6.85 -6.68 -27.68
N ALA A 396 6.21 -5.54 -27.37
CA ALA A 396 5.25 -4.89 -28.27
C ALA A 396 5.65 -3.43 -28.57
N GLN A 397 5.52 -3.04 -29.85
CA GLN A 397 5.91 -1.73 -30.39
C GLN A 397 4.79 -0.68 -30.25
N GLU A 398 5.17 0.60 -30.22
CA GLU A 398 4.23 1.72 -30.23
C GLU A 398 3.35 1.72 -31.49
N GLY A 399 2.06 2.01 -31.32
CA GLY A 399 1.07 2.00 -32.39
C GLY A 399 0.53 0.61 -32.77
N ALA A 400 1.03 -0.46 -32.13
CA ALA A 400 0.52 -1.80 -32.39
C ALA A 400 -0.86 -2.02 -31.74
N ASN A 401 -1.75 -2.69 -32.48
CA ASN A 401 -3.01 -3.19 -31.95
C ASN A 401 -2.75 -4.45 -31.12
N VAL A 402 -3.17 -4.43 -29.86
CA VAL A 402 -3.08 -5.58 -28.96
C VAL A 402 -4.45 -6.12 -28.60
N LYS A 403 -4.49 -7.45 -28.41
CA LYS A 403 -5.62 -8.15 -27.79
C LYS A 403 -5.30 -8.39 -26.31
N ALA A 404 -6.34 -8.68 -25.54
CA ALA A 404 -6.17 -9.17 -24.17
C ALA A 404 -5.27 -10.42 -24.15
N GLY A 405 -4.32 -10.45 -23.22
CA GLY A 405 -3.34 -11.53 -22.99
C GLY A 405 -2.00 -11.39 -23.72
N VAL A 406 -1.75 -10.29 -24.45
CA VAL A 406 -0.45 -10.07 -25.12
C VAL A 406 0.57 -9.53 -24.12
N VAL A 407 1.76 -10.15 -24.06
CA VAL A 407 2.90 -9.67 -23.26
C VAL A 407 3.40 -8.33 -23.82
N LEU A 408 3.42 -7.30 -22.98
CA LEU A 408 3.90 -5.96 -23.31
C LEU A 408 5.40 -5.82 -23.04
N ALA A 409 5.86 -6.31 -21.88
CA ALA A 409 7.25 -6.20 -21.44
C ALA A 409 7.67 -7.39 -20.56
N ASN A 410 8.96 -7.72 -20.55
CA ASN A 410 9.56 -8.72 -19.64
C ASN A 410 10.87 -8.22 -19.01
N TRP A 411 11.22 -8.73 -17.84
CA TRP A 411 12.48 -8.42 -17.15
C TRP A 411 12.85 -9.51 -16.13
N ASP A 412 14.10 -9.45 -15.64
CA ASP A 412 14.55 -10.26 -14.51
C ASP A 412 14.06 -9.61 -13.19
N PRO A 413 13.19 -10.27 -12.40
CA PRO A 413 12.66 -9.71 -11.16
C PRO A 413 13.68 -9.66 -10.01
N HIS A 414 14.88 -10.23 -10.17
CA HIS A 414 15.87 -10.36 -9.08
C HIS A 414 17.10 -9.51 -9.30
N THR A 415 17.26 -8.96 -10.50
CA THR A 415 18.38 -8.10 -10.83
C THR A 415 17.90 -6.86 -11.56
N ARG A 416 18.41 -5.69 -11.17
CA ARG A 416 18.25 -4.48 -11.96
C ARG A 416 19.49 -4.31 -12.83
N PRO A 417 19.39 -4.44 -14.16
CA PRO A 417 20.53 -4.26 -15.04
C PRO A 417 20.90 -2.78 -15.11
N ILE A 418 22.20 -2.49 -15.28
CA ILE A 418 22.73 -1.19 -15.68
C ILE A 418 23.13 -1.32 -17.15
N ILE A 419 22.48 -0.56 -18.02
CA ILE A 419 22.55 -0.74 -19.47
C ILE A 419 23.23 0.45 -20.13
N THR A 420 24.02 0.20 -21.18
CA THR A 420 24.58 1.27 -22.00
C THR A 420 23.64 1.71 -23.12
N GLU A 421 23.50 3.03 -23.32
CA GLU A 421 22.76 3.62 -24.45
C GLU A 421 23.62 3.71 -25.72
N TYR A 422 24.94 3.53 -25.61
CA TYR A 422 25.90 3.73 -26.70
C TYR A 422 26.81 2.51 -26.86
N ALA A 423 27.17 2.20 -28.10
CA ALA A 423 28.18 1.19 -28.39
C ALA A 423 29.59 1.80 -28.30
N GLY A 424 30.55 1.04 -27.78
CA GLY A 424 31.93 1.50 -27.65
C GLY A 424 32.80 0.51 -26.89
N GLN A 425 34.06 0.87 -26.69
CA GLN A 425 34.98 0.12 -25.85
C GLN A 425 34.87 0.59 -24.41
N VAL A 426 34.65 -0.34 -23.48
CA VAL A 426 34.56 -0.07 -22.02
C VAL A 426 35.92 0.37 -21.49
N ARG A 427 35.95 1.50 -20.78
CA ARG A 427 37.11 1.97 -20.03
C ARG A 427 36.74 2.23 -18.59
N PHE A 428 37.39 1.52 -17.67
CA PHE A 428 37.18 1.71 -16.23
C PHE A 428 37.91 2.94 -15.71
N GLU A 429 37.21 3.72 -14.89
CA GLU A 429 37.77 4.82 -14.12
C GLU A 429 37.36 4.66 -12.66
N ASN A 430 38.31 4.80 -11.74
CA ASN A 430 38.12 4.62 -10.31
C ASN A 430 37.62 3.21 -9.92
N VAL A 431 37.95 2.17 -10.70
CA VAL A 431 37.71 0.75 -10.36
C VAL A 431 39.02 0.16 -9.83
N GLU A 432 39.26 0.30 -8.52
CA GLU A 432 40.46 -0.16 -7.83
C GLU A 432 40.11 -1.24 -6.81
N GLU A 433 40.75 -2.40 -6.93
CA GLU A 433 40.54 -3.54 -6.04
C GLU A 433 40.95 -3.21 -4.59
N GLY A 434 40.05 -3.43 -3.64
CA GLY A 434 40.20 -3.12 -2.21
C GLY A 434 39.86 -1.68 -1.82
N ALA A 435 39.73 -0.76 -2.78
CA ALA A 435 39.37 0.64 -2.55
C ALA A 435 37.93 0.95 -2.98
N THR A 436 37.54 0.62 -4.21
CA THR A 436 36.19 0.88 -4.74
C THR A 436 35.45 -0.39 -5.14
N VAL A 437 36.17 -1.45 -5.50
CA VAL A 437 35.61 -2.77 -5.76
C VAL A 437 36.27 -3.83 -4.89
N ALA A 438 35.51 -4.81 -4.44
CA ALA A 438 36.04 -6.02 -3.81
C ALA A 438 35.85 -7.20 -4.75
N LYS A 439 36.91 -7.98 -4.91
CA LYS A 439 36.86 -9.26 -5.59
C LYS A 439 36.21 -10.28 -4.65
N GLN A 440 34.95 -10.60 -4.91
CA GLN A 440 34.27 -11.66 -4.19
C GLN A 440 34.57 -12.97 -4.91
N ILE A 441 35.34 -13.83 -4.25
CA ILE A 441 35.62 -15.19 -4.72
C ILE A 441 34.57 -16.10 -4.11
N ASP A 442 33.84 -16.80 -4.96
CA ASP A 442 32.94 -17.85 -4.51
C ASP A 442 33.77 -19.08 -4.09
N GLU A 443 33.65 -19.49 -2.82
CA GLU A 443 34.45 -20.59 -2.23
C GLU A 443 34.24 -21.93 -2.94
N VAL A 444 33.12 -22.11 -3.65
CA VAL A 444 32.77 -23.36 -4.33
C VAL A 444 33.23 -23.35 -5.78
N THR A 445 33.01 -22.25 -6.50
CA THR A 445 33.30 -22.19 -7.96
C THR A 445 34.70 -21.68 -8.25
N GLY A 446 35.33 -20.97 -7.30
CA GLY A 446 36.61 -20.31 -7.50
C GLY A 446 36.56 -19.14 -8.47
N LEU A 447 35.39 -18.80 -9.03
CA LEU A 447 35.22 -17.63 -9.87
C LEU A 447 35.20 -16.37 -9.02
N SER A 448 35.79 -15.33 -9.60
CA SER A 448 35.86 -14.03 -8.97
C SER A 448 34.95 -13.03 -9.66
N THR A 449 34.01 -12.48 -8.92
CA THR A 449 33.15 -11.37 -9.37
C THR A 449 33.58 -10.07 -8.72
N LEU A 450 33.56 -8.97 -9.48
CA LEU A 450 33.87 -7.64 -8.95
C LEU A 450 32.58 -7.01 -8.39
N VAL A 451 32.56 -6.79 -7.07
CA VAL A 451 31.43 -6.17 -6.37
C VAL A 451 31.84 -4.79 -5.90
N VAL A 452 31.03 -3.77 -6.21
CA VAL A 452 31.31 -2.40 -5.75
C VAL A 452 31.06 -2.28 -4.25
N ILE A 453 32.06 -1.81 -3.51
CA ILE A 453 31.99 -1.66 -2.05
C ILE A 453 31.82 -0.20 -1.61
N ASP A 454 31.26 -0.01 -0.42
CA ASP A 454 31.16 1.31 0.20
C ASP A 454 32.58 1.79 0.59
N PRO A 455 32.98 3.04 0.28
CA PRO A 455 34.24 3.61 0.76
C PRO A 455 34.42 3.55 2.29
N LYS A 456 33.35 3.40 3.10
CA LYS A 456 33.45 3.16 4.55
C LYS A 456 33.95 1.76 4.91
N ARG A 457 33.75 0.76 4.03
CA ARG A 457 34.23 -0.62 4.20
C ARG A 457 35.59 -0.87 3.54
N ALA A 458 36.10 0.10 2.77
CA ALA A 458 37.40 0.00 2.11
C ALA A 458 38.56 0.05 3.13
N THR A 459 39.51 -0.87 3.00
CA THR A 459 40.69 -0.98 3.88
C THR A 459 41.79 0.02 3.54
N ALA A 460 41.79 0.52 2.30
CA ALA A 460 42.60 1.67 1.87
C ALA A 460 41.72 2.92 1.91
N GLY A 461 42.21 4.03 2.48
CA GLY A 461 41.50 5.30 2.64
C GLY A 461 41.16 5.99 1.32
N GLY A 462 40.31 5.37 0.51
CA GLY A 462 39.85 5.86 -0.77
C GLY A 462 39.18 7.21 -0.57
N LYS A 463 39.68 8.22 -1.28
CA LYS A 463 38.90 9.44 -1.55
C LYS A 463 37.55 8.92 -2.05
N GLY A 464 36.42 9.30 -1.44
CA GLY A 464 35.09 8.77 -1.72
C GLY A 464 34.60 9.05 -3.15
N VAL A 465 35.27 8.44 -4.12
CA VAL A 465 35.12 8.51 -5.56
C VAL A 465 34.38 7.24 -5.97
N ARG A 466 33.39 7.38 -6.86
CA ARG A 466 32.59 6.26 -7.33
C ARG A 466 33.26 5.59 -8.54
N PRO A 467 33.25 4.24 -8.61
CA PRO A 467 33.66 3.55 -9.83
C PRO A 467 32.71 3.90 -10.97
N LEU A 468 33.26 4.18 -12.14
CA LEU A 468 32.49 4.54 -13.33
C LEU A 468 33.12 3.97 -14.60
N VAL A 469 32.28 3.83 -15.62
CA VAL A 469 32.68 3.39 -16.95
C VAL A 469 32.55 4.55 -17.91
N ARG A 470 33.59 4.78 -18.72
CA ARG A 470 33.52 5.58 -19.94
C ARG A 470 33.49 4.66 -21.15
N LEU A 471 32.88 5.14 -22.23
CA LEU A 471 32.84 4.45 -23.50
C LEU A 471 33.71 5.20 -24.50
N LEU A 472 34.63 4.47 -25.13
CA LEU A 472 35.51 4.99 -26.18
C LEU A 472 34.98 4.59 -27.56
N ASP A 473 35.10 5.49 -28.52
CA ASP A 473 34.84 5.22 -29.94
C ASP A 473 35.97 4.41 -30.59
N GLU A 474 35.81 4.01 -31.86
CA GLU A 474 36.84 3.28 -32.63
C GLU A 474 38.15 4.08 -32.82
N ALA A 475 38.12 5.40 -32.58
CA ALA A 475 39.28 6.29 -32.65
C ALA A 475 39.93 6.54 -31.27
N GLY A 476 39.43 5.92 -30.21
CA GLY A 476 39.93 6.06 -28.83
C GLY A 476 39.51 7.35 -28.13
N ASN A 477 38.54 8.10 -28.68
CA ASN A 477 37.99 9.30 -28.06
C ASN A 477 36.73 8.94 -27.25
N GLU A 478 36.45 9.74 -26.21
CA GLU A 478 35.27 9.55 -25.37
C GLU A 478 34.00 9.89 -26.13
N ILE A 479 33.01 8.99 -26.09
CA ILE A 479 31.70 9.23 -26.69
C ILE A 479 31.00 10.31 -25.86
N LYS A 480 30.61 11.40 -26.53
CA LYS A 480 29.91 12.54 -25.93
C LYS A 480 28.41 12.43 -26.16
N LEU A 481 27.62 12.98 -25.24
CA LEU A 481 26.17 13.02 -25.36
C LEU A 481 25.77 13.92 -26.55
N ALA A 482 24.77 13.50 -27.34
CA ALA A 482 24.33 14.26 -28.50
C ALA A 482 23.84 15.67 -28.11
N GLY A 483 24.62 16.70 -28.44
CA GLY A 483 24.30 18.12 -28.17
C GLY A 483 25.01 18.75 -26.97
N THR A 484 25.80 18.01 -26.19
CA THR A 484 26.63 18.57 -25.10
C THR A 484 28.08 18.10 -25.18
N ASP A 485 29.01 18.89 -24.61
CA ASP A 485 30.44 18.56 -24.61
C ASP A 485 30.83 17.58 -23.48
N THR A 486 29.83 17.00 -22.80
CA THR A 486 29.97 16.11 -21.65
C THR A 486 30.19 14.67 -22.11
N PRO A 487 31.26 13.99 -21.67
CA PRO A 487 31.49 12.57 -21.97
C PRO A 487 30.47 11.70 -21.26
N ILE A 488 30.05 10.61 -21.91
CA ILE A 488 29.12 9.63 -21.32
C ILE A 488 29.86 8.80 -20.29
N SER A 489 29.52 9.01 -19.02
CA SER A 489 30.02 8.24 -17.89
C SER A 489 28.87 7.51 -17.19
N VAL A 490 28.96 6.18 -17.08
CA VAL A 490 28.01 5.37 -16.32
C VAL A 490 28.62 5.05 -14.95
N THR A 491 28.04 5.57 -13.88
CA THR A 491 28.52 5.31 -12.52
C THR A 491 27.94 4.00 -11.98
N PHE A 492 28.78 3.18 -11.34
CA PHE A 492 28.34 1.99 -10.66
C PHE A 492 27.92 2.29 -9.22
N GLN A 493 26.86 1.61 -8.77
CA GLN A 493 26.32 1.77 -7.42
C GLN A 493 26.94 0.76 -6.46
N THR A 494 26.96 1.09 -5.17
CA THR A 494 27.39 0.17 -4.13
C THR A 494 26.54 -1.10 -4.13
N GLY A 495 27.18 -2.25 -4.02
CA GLY A 495 26.54 -3.56 -4.06
C GLY A 495 26.22 -4.09 -5.46
N CYS A 496 26.47 -3.33 -6.53
CA CYS A 496 26.34 -3.87 -7.88
C CYS A 496 27.49 -4.80 -8.24
N ILE A 497 27.19 -5.81 -9.04
CA ILE A 497 28.12 -6.80 -9.58
C ILE A 497 28.45 -6.36 -11.00
N ILE A 498 29.72 -6.04 -11.25
CA ILE A 498 30.20 -5.64 -12.57
C ILE A 498 30.34 -6.90 -13.43
N THR A 499 29.71 -6.90 -14.60
CA THR A 499 29.67 -8.06 -15.52
C THR A 499 30.61 -7.92 -16.71
N VAL A 500 31.12 -6.71 -16.95
CA VAL A 500 32.04 -6.41 -18.06
C VAL A 500 33.49 -6.29 -17.59
N GLU A 501 34.43 -6.45 -18.51
CA GLU A 501 35.87 -6.27 -18.27
C GLU A 501 36.39 -4.95 -18.89
N ASP A 502 37.51 -4.43 -18.36
CA ASP A 502 38.16 -3.24 -18.94
C ASP A 502 38.67 -3.56 -20.35
N GLY A 503 38.32 -2.73 -21.33
CA GLY A 503 38.67 -2.91 -22.74
C GLY A 503 37.68 -3.78 -23.55
N GLN A 504 36.61 -4.29 -22.93
CA GLN A 504 35.58 -5.07 -23.62
C GLN A 504 34.76 -4.19 -24.58
N GLN A 505 34.48 -4.68 -25.79
CA GLN A 505 33.56 -4.02 -26.72
C GLN A 505 32.11 -4.30 -26.32
N VAL A 506 31.29 -3.26 -26.17
CA VAL A 506 29.86 -3.36 -25.84
C VAL A 506 29.00 -2.69 -26.91
N GLY A 507 27.86 -3.29 -27.21
CA GLY A 507 26.83 -2.75 -28.10
C GLY A 507 25.80 -1.90 -27.36
N VAL A 508 24.96 -1.20 -28.12
CA VAL A 508 23.79 -0.48 -27.57
C VAL A 508 22.85 -1.48 -26.90
N GLY A 509 22.46 -1.21 -25.66
CA GLY A 509 21.54 -2.06 -24.89
C GLY A 509 22.22 -3.20 -24.11
N ASP A 510 23.56 -3.30 -24.13
CA ASP A 510 24.28 -4.31 -23.34
C ASP A 510 24.34 -3.97 -21.84
N VAL A 511 24.34 -5.01 -21.01
CA VAL A 511 24.36 -4.88 -19.54
C VAL A 511 25.80 -4.76 -19.04
N LEU A 512 26.12 -3.61 -18.44
CA LEU A 512 27.43 -3.31 -17.84
C LEU A 512 27.59 -3.90 -16.43
N ALA A 513 26.52 -3.87 -15.65
CA ALA A 513 26.49 -4.41 -14.29
C ALA A 513 25.07 -4.80 -13.89
N ARG A 514 24.96 -5.62 -12.85
CA ARG A 514 23.67 -6.03 -12.27
C ARG A 514 23.63 -5.63 -10.80
N ILE A 515 22.52 -5.04 -10.39
CA ILE A 515 22.25 -4.76 -8.98
C ILE A 515 21.34 -5.90 -8.48
N PRO A 516 21.84 -6.79 -7.60
CA PRO A 516 20.98 -7.78 -6.97
C PRO A 516 19.91 -7.07 -6.15
N GLN A 517 18.64 -7.38 -6.40
CA GLN A 517 17.58 -6.91 -5.53
C GLN A 517 17.38 -7.92 -4.40
N GLU A 518 17.47 -7.46 -3.15
CA GLU A 518 17.06 -8.24 -1.98
C GLU A 518 15.52 -8.38 -1.97
N SER A 519 14.98 -9.17 -2.89
CA SER A 519 13.57 -9.58 -2.89
C SER A 519 13.26 -10.65 -1.83
N SER A 520 14.26 -11.01 -1.01
CA SER A 520 14.29 -12.18 -0.13
C SER A 520 13.43 -12.01 1.14
N LYS A 521 13.08 -10.78 1.54
CA LYS A 521 12.16 -10.59 2.66
C LYS A 521 10.74 -10.57 2.11
N THR A 522 10.03 -11.67 2.33
CA THR A 522 8.58 -11.68 2.24
C THR A 522 8.05 -10.47 3.02
N ARG A 523 7.16 -9.68 2.42
CA ARG A 523 6.31 -8.76 3.20
C ARG A 523 5.44 -9.66 4.07
N ASP A 524 5.99 -10.00 5.24
CA ASP A 524 5.34 -10.85 6.22
C ASP A 524 3.99 -10.23 6.54
N ILE A 525 2.94 -11.06 6.52
CA ILE A 525 1.56 -10.71 6.95
C ILE A 525 1.59 -9.94 8.27
N THR A 526 2.53 -10.31 9.14
CA THR A 526 2.70 -9.71 10.46
C THR A 526 3.61 -8.46 10.51
N GLY A 527 4.26 -8.09 9.39
CA GLY A 527 5.06 -6.88 9.23
C GLY A 527 4.24 -5.65 8.82
N GLY A 528 3.01 -5.85 8.35
CA GLY A 528 2.12 -4.76 7.93
C GLY A 528 1.61 -3.88 9.07
N LEU A 529 1.25 -4.45 10.22
CA LEU A 529 0.72 -3.69 11.35
C LEU A 529 1.74 -2.70 11.96
N PRO A 530 3.03 -3.05 12.16
CA PRO A 530 4.06 -2.08 12.52
C PRO A 530 4.13 -0.89 11.55
N ARG A 531 3.97 -1.13 10.24
CA ARG A 531 3.95 -0.06 9.23
C ARG A 531 2.73 0.85 9.41
N VAL A 532 1.54 0.29 9.64
CA VAL A 532 0.33 1.09 9.96
C VAL A 532 0.55 1.93 11.22
N ALA A 533 1.15 1.36 12.25
CA ALA A 533 1.48 2.08 13.47
C ALA A 533 2.51 3.20 13.23
N GLU A 534 3.53 2.98 12.39
CA GLU A 534 4.50 4.02 12.00
C GLU A 534 3.85 5.19 11.25
N LEU A 535 2.91 4.90 10.35
CA LEU A 535 2.14 5.89 9.59
C LEU A 535 1.28 6.75 10.52
N PHE A 536 0.50 6.15 11.42
CA PHE A 536 -0.31 6.88 12.39
C PHE A 536 0.52 7.59 13.47
N GLU A 537 1.75 7.14 13.70
CA GLU A 537 2.69 7.85 14.56
C GLU A 537 3.44 8.98 13.85
N ALA A 538 3.17 9.20 12.55
CA ALA A 538 3.85 10.18 11.71
C ALA A 538 5.39 10.11 11.86
N ARG A 539 5.93 8.88 11.93
CA ARG A 539 7.37 8.68 12.07
C ARG A 539 8.06 8.85 10.73
N VAL A 540 9.18 9.57 10.74
CA VAL A 540 10.06 9.67 9.57
C VAL A 540 10.65 8.28 9.27
N PRO A 541 10.49 7.77 8.04
CA PRO A 541 11.11 6.52 7.63
C PRO A 541 12.63 6.56 7.80
N LYS A 542 13.24 5.44 8.23
CA LYS A 542 14.71 5.39 8.43
C LYS A 542 15.49 5.67 7.15
N ASP A 543 14.96 5.22 6.02
CA ASP A 543 15.52 5.47 4.69
C ASP A 543 14.58 6.35 3.86
N ALA A 544 14.22 7.52 4.39
CA ALA A 544 13.26 8.41 3.73
C ALA A 544 13.78 8.90 2.36
N GLY A 545 12.92 8.83 1.34
CA GLY A 545 13.13 9.54 0.08
C GLY A 545 13.11 11.05 0.30
N ILE A 546 13.67 11.81 -0.65
CA ILE A 546 13.69 13.28 -0.60
C ILE A 546 12.84 13.80 -1.74
N LEU A 547 11.91 14.70 -1.42
CA LEU A 547 11.05 15.38 -2.39
C LEU A 547 11.67 16.73 -2.80
N ALA A 548 11.35 17.19 -4.01
CA ALA A 548 11.74 18.51 -4.49
C ALA A 548 11.01 19.61 -3.70
N GLU A 549 11.75 20.51 -3.05
CA GLU A 549 11.11 21.59 -2.29
C GLU A 549 10.55 22.71 -3.16
N VAL A 550 11.13 22.89 -4.35
CA VAL A 550 10.77 23.94 -5.30
C VAL A 550 10.70 23.36 -6.70
N THR A 551 9.85 23.95 -7.54
CA THR A 551 9.80 23.65 -8.97
C THR A 551 10.96 24.35 -9.66
N GLY A 552 11.74 23.65 -10.49
CA GLY A 552 12.89 24.27 -11.12
C GLY A 552 13.80 23.31 -11.84
N THR A 553 14.93 23.83 -12.33
CA THR A 553 15.95 23.02 -13.00
C THR A 553 16.92 22.47 -11.96
N ALA A 554 16.98 21.14 -11.85
CA ALA A 554 17.90 20.43 -11.00
C ALA A 554 19.31 20.45 -11.60
N SER A 555 20.30 20.82 -10.80
CA SER A 555 21.72 20.81 -11.18
C SER A 555 22.59 20.28 -10.04
N PHE A 556 23.75 19.70 -10.34
CA PHE A 556 24.65 19.20 -9.30
C PHE A 556 25.82 20.16 -9.04
N GLY A 557 25.92 20.62 -7.79
CA GLY A 557 26.99 21.49 -7.34
C GLY A 557 28.25 20.73 -6.91
N LYS A 558 29.28 21.48 -6.49
CA LYS A 558 30.53 20.91 -5.96
C LYS A 558 30.27 20.02 -4.76
N GLU A 559 30.78 18.79 -4.82
CA GLU A 559 30.59 17.79 -3.78
C GLU A 559 31.22 18.20 -2.44
N THR A 560 30.54 17.86 -1.34
CA THR A 560 31.06 18.00 0.03
C THR A 560 31.45 16.63 0.58
N LYS A 561 32.28 16.57 1.64
CA LYS A 561 32.66 15.29 2.28
C LYS A 561 31.42 14.49 2.68
N GLY A 562 31.16 13.38 1.96
CA GLY A 562 30.07 12.43 2.24
C GLY A 562 28.68 12.81 1.73
N LYS A 563 28.49 14.00 1.15
CA LYS A 563 27.19 14.46 0.63
C LYS A 563 27.33 15.05 -0.77
N GLN A 564 26.41 14.70 -1.66
CA GLN A 564 26.24 15.29 -2.98
C GLN A 564 25.36 16.54 -2.85
N ARG A 565 25.77 17.66 -3.46
CA ARG A 565 25.02 18.91 -3.43
C ARG A 565 24.14 18.96 -4.67
N LEU A 566 22.83 18.96 -4.46
CA LEU A 566 21.84 19.22 -5.50
C LEU A 566 21.40 20.68 -5.37
N VAL A 567 21.34 21.39 -6.48
CA VAL A 567 20.90 22.78 -6.57
C VAL A 567 19.72 22.84 -7.52
N ILE A 568 18.54 23.20 -7.01
CA ILE A 568 17.36 23.41 -7.84
C ILE A 568 17.22 24.91 -8.04
N THR A 569 17.30 25.36 -9.29
CA THR A 569 17.11 26.77 -9.64
C THR A 569 15.66 26.97 -10.03
N ASP A 570 14.94 27.78 -9.26
CA ASP A 570 13.53 28.11 -9.52
C ASP A 570 13.40 28.97 -10.80
N THR A 571 12.18 29.10 -11.29
CA THR A 571 11.74 30.00 -12.35
C THR A 571 12.17 31.46 -12.15
N ASP A 572 12.25 31.92 -10.90
CA ASP A 572 12.75 33.26 -10.53
C ASP A 572 14.29 33.36 -10.50
N GLY A 573 15.01 32.29 -10.82
CA GLY A 573 16.47 32.24 -10.82
C GLY A 573 17.11 32.10 -9.45
N VAL A 574 16.31 31.86 -8.39
CA VAL A 574 16.80 31.60 -7.04
C VAL A 574 17.28 30.15 -6.93
N ALA A 575 18.53 29.97 -6.50
CA ALA A 575 19.14 28.66 -6.33
C ALA A 575 18.88 28.12 -4.90
N HIS A 576 18.16 27.00 -4.82
CA HIS A 576 17.89 26.27 -3.59
C HIS A 576 18.81 25.06 -3.48
N GLU A 577 19.54 24.93 -2.37
CA GLU A 577 20.57 23.92 -2.22
C GLU A 577 20.21 22.82 -1.23
N PHE A 578 20.41 21.58 -1.65
CA PHE A 578 20.08 20.36 -0.92
C PHE A 578 21.30 19.47 -0.80
N LEU A 579 21.49 18.88 0.38
CA LEU A 579 22.61 17.97 0.65
C LEU A 579 22.09 16.53 0.73
N ILE A 580 22.33 15.77 -0.32
CA ILE A 580 21.91 14.38 -0.44
C ILE A 580 23.05 13.46 0.03
N PRO A 581 22.82 12.53 0.96
CA PRO A 581 23.83 11.53 1.33
C PRO A 581 24.29 10.71 0.12
N LYS A 582 25.61 10.50 -0.02
CA LYS A 582 26.19 9.79 -1.19
C LYS A 582 25.81 8.30 -1.28
N ASP A 583 25.28 7.72 -0.22
CA ASP A 583 24.76 6.35 -0.18
C ASP A 583 23.37 6.23 -0.83
N LYS A 584 22.63 7.34 -0.96
CA LYS A 584 21.27 7.32 -1.52
C LYS A 584 21.24 7.41 -3.04
N HIS A 585 20.23 6.77 -3.63
CA HIS A 585 20.03 6.77 -5.08
C HIS A 585 19.24 8.00 -5.53
N VAL A 586 19.89 8.86 -6.32
CA VAL A 586 19.24 10.02 -6.94
C VAL A 586 18.58 9.60 -8.26
N LEU A 587 17.29 9.90 -8.39
CA LEU A 587 16.46 9.59 -9.55
C LEU A 587 16.61 10.62 -10.68
N VAL A 588 16.90 11.87 -10.31
CA VAL A 588 16.93 13.05 -11.18
C VAL A 588 18.31 13.26 -11.83
N HIS A 589 18.30 13.77 -13.08
CA HIS A 589 19.50 14.09 -13.86
C HIS A 589 19.85 15.58 -13.83
N ASP A 590 21.11 15.89 -14.17
CA ASP A 590 21.58 17.27 -14.33
C ASP A 590 20.85 17.94 -15.50
N GLY A 591 20.29 19.13 -15.27
CA GLY A 591 19.48 19.87 -16.24
C GLY A 591 18.02 19.44 -16.35
N GLN A 592 17.56 18.45 -15.56
CA GLN A 592 16.16 18.03 -15.56
C GLN A 592 15.29 19.06 -14.82
N VAL A 593 14.14 19.40 -15.41
CA VAL A 593 13.11 20.19 -14.72
C VAL A 593 12.34 19.26 -13.78
N VAL A 594 12.27 19.62 -12.51
CA VAL A 594 11.53 18.92 -11.47
C VAL A 594 10.41 19.80 -10.94
N ASN A 595 9.27 19.19 -10.63
CA ASN A 595 8.16 19.89 -9.99
C ASN A 595 8.26 19.80 -8.46
N GLN A 596 7.76 20.81 -7.75
CA GLN A 596 7.64 20.75 -6.30
C GLN A 596 6.87 19.50 -5.85
N GLY A 597 7.44 18.77 -4.89
CA GLY A 597 6.92 17.51 -4.37
C GLY A 597 7.25 16.28 -5.20
N GLU A 598 7.99 16.41 -6.32
CA GLU A 598 8.48 15.26 -7.09
C GLU A 598 9.60 14.52 -6.34
N MET A 599 9.65 13.19 -6.46
CA MET A 599 10.64 12.37 -5.76
C MET A 599 12.01 12.47 -6.43
N ILE A 600 12.97 13.05 -5.72
CA ILE A 600 14.35 13.24 -6.19
C ILE A 600 15.21 12.04 -5.81
N VAL A 601 15.04 11.56 -4.59
CA VAL A 601 15.82 10.46 -4.03
C VAL A 601 14.87 9.31 -3.74
N ASP A 602 15.28 8.12 -4.18
CA ASP A 602 14.53 6.90 -3.97
C ASP A 602 14.33 6.59 -2.48
N GLY A 603 13.16 6.05 -2.14
CA GLY A 603 12.77 5.71 -0.78
C GLY A 603 11.34 6.15 -0.40
N PRO A 604 10.78 5.62 0.69
CA PRO A 604 9.47 6.04 1.20
C PRO A 604 9.43 7.53 1.52
N ALA A 605 8.40 8.22 1.06
CA ALA A 605 8.22 9.65 1.30
C ALA A 605 7.96 9.96 2.79
N ASP A 606 8.52 11.06 3.27
CA ASP A 606 8.25 11.58 4.61
C ASP A 606 6.85 12.24 4.65
N PRO A 607 5.92 11.78 5.51
CA PRO A 607 4.61 12.41 5.70
C PRO A 607 4.70 13.93 6.02
N HIS A 608 5.74 14.37 6.73
CA HIS A 608 5.89 15.79 7.09
C HIS A 608 6.22 16.64 5.87
N ASP A 609 7.07 16.13 4.97
CA ASP A 609 7.38 16.81 3.71
C ASP A 609 6.20 16.82 2.76
N ILE A 610 5.41 15.74 2.71
CA ILE A 610 4.17 15.71 1.91
C ILE A 610 3.21 16.81 2.37
N LEU A 611 3.01 16.96 3.69
CA LEU A 611 2.13 18.01 4.22
C LEU A 611 2.63 19.42 3.85
N ARG A 612 3.93 19.65 4.01
CA ARG A 612 4.56 20.95 3.78
C ARG A 612 4.57 21.36 2.31
N LEU A 613 4.81 20.41 1.41
CA LEU A 613 5.03 20.67 -0.02
C LEU A 613 3.77 20.48 -0.87
N LEU A 614 2.99 19.43 -0.61
CA LEU A 614 1.83 19.04 -1.42
C LEU A 614 0.49 19.33 -0.73
N GLY A 615 0.51 19.63 0.57
CA GLY A 615 -0.67 20.00 1.35
C GLY A 615 -1.44 18.82 1.94
N ILE A 616 -2.58 19.14 2.54
CA ILE A 616 -3.39 18.23 3.37
C ILE A 616 -4.02 17.11 2.54
N GLU A 617 -4.53 17.42 1.34
CA GLU A 617 -5.20 16.43 0.49
C GLU A 617 -4.23 15.35 0.01
N ALA A 618 -3.01 15.76 -0.37
CA ALA A 618 -1.96 14.83 -0.77
C ALA A 618 -1.51 13.94 0.40
N LEU A 619 -1.35 14.52 1.59
CA LEU A 619 -1.03 13.75 2.81
C LEU A 619 -2.12 12.73 3.11
N ALA A 620 -3.38 13.15 3.12
CA ALA A 620 -4.49 12.26 3.45
C ALA A 620 -4.63 11.14 2.43
N ARG A 621 -4.43 11.42 1.14
CA ARG A 621 -4.36 10.39 0.10
C ARG A 621 -3.24 9.40 0.39
N TYR A 622 -2.02 9.88 0.61
CA TYR A 622 -0.86 9.03 0.91
C TYR A 622 -1.09 8.12 2.12
N VAL A 623 -1.56 8.68 3.26
CA VAL A 623 -1.81 7.89 4.47
C VAL A 623 -2.95 6.90 4.26
N THR A 624 -4.01 7.30 3.56
CA THR A 624 -5.16 6.41 3.28
C THR A 624 -4.72 5.25 2.41
N ASP A 625 -4.03 5.52 1.30
CA ASP A 625 -3.61 4.50 0.34
C ASP A 625 -2.59 3.53 0.98
N GLU A 626 -1.56 4.04 1.69
CA GLU A 626 -0.56 3.19 2.36
C GLU A 626 -1.16 2.31 3.47
N VAL A 627 -2.12 2.83 4.24
CA VAL A 627 -2.81 2.02 5.27
C VAL A 627 -3.72 1.00 4.60
N GLN A 628 -4.49 1.40 3.58
CA GLN A 628 -5.36 0.50 2.83
C GLN A 628 -4.58 -0.63 2.17
N ASP A 629 -3.41 -0.37 1.59
CA ASP A 629 -2.54 -1.39 1.00
C ASP A 629 -2.23 -2.52 1.98
N VAL A 630 -1.97 -2.18 3.25
CA VAL A 630 -1.69 -3.18 4.27
C VAL A 630 -2.92 -4.06 4.54
N TYR A 631 -4.11 -3.46 4.66
CA TYR A 631 -5.35 -4.21 4.93
C TYR A 631 -5.82 -5.00 3.70
N ARG A 632 -5.70 -4.43 2.50
CA ARG A 632 -6.08 -5.04 1.21
C ARG A 632 -5.20 -6.22 0.86
N LEU A 633 -3.89 -6.15 1.12
CA LEU A 633 -2.98 -7.28 0.95
C LEU A 633 -3.40 -8.50 1.80
N GLN A 634 -4.20 -8.27 2.84
CA GLN A 634 -4.77 -9.31 3.70
C GLN A 634 -6.24 -9.64 3.41
N GLY A 635 -6.81 -9.07 2.35
CA GLY A 635 -8.22 -9.26 1.98
C GLY A 635 -9.22 -8.62 2.94
N VAL A 636 -8.79 -7.67 3.76
CA VAL A 636 -9.67 -6.88 4.64
C VAL A 636 -10.00 -5.57 3.94
N LYS A 637 -11.29 -5.32 3.71
CA LYS A 637 -11.78 -4.05 3.17
C LYS A 637 -12.18 -3.13 4.32
N ILE A 638 -11.60 -1.92 4.34
CA ILE A 638 -11.97 -0.84 5.27
C ILE A 638 -12.42 0.33 4.41
N ASN A 639 -13.40 1.12 4.85
CA ASN A 639 -13.79 2.32 4.13
C ASN A 639 -12.84 3.49 4.46
N ASP A 640 -12.40 4.22 3.43
CA ASP A 640 -11.50 5.39 3.51
C ASP A 640 -11.95 6.40 4.59
N LYS A 641 -13.26 6.55 4.84
CA LYS A 641 -13.80 7.52 5.81
C LYS A 641 -13.24 7.31 7.22
N HIS A 642 -12.97 6.07 7.63
CA HIS A 642 -12.43 5.78 8.95
C HIS A 642 -10.98 6.26 9.09
N ILE A 643 -10.17 6.10 8.04
CA ILE A 643 -8.78 6.56 8.03
C ILE A 643 -8.74 8.09 7.95
N GLU A 644 -9.60 8.71 7.14
CA GLU A 644 -9.76 10.16 7.05
C GLU A 644 -10.09 10.78 8.42
N VAL A 645 -10.91 10.12 9.24
CA VAL A 645 -11.21 10.53 10.62
C VAL A 645 -9.95 10.53 11.50
N ILE A 646 -9.06 9.53 11.37
CA ILE A 646 -7.79 9.50 12.10
C ILE A 646 -6.88 10.64 11.63
N VAL A 647 -6.73 10.81 10.32
CA VAL A 647 -5.87 11.86 9.73
C VAL A 647 -6.33 13.25 10.14
N ARG A 648 -7.65 13.50 10.21
CA ARG A 648 -8.21 14.74 10.75
C ARG A 648 -7.70 15.03 12.17
N GLN A 649 -7.62 14.01 13.03
CA GLN A 649 -7.11 14.19 14.39
C GLN A 649 -5.59 14.37 14.45
N MET A 650 -4.84 13.74 13.54
CA MET A 650 -3.40 13.97 13.43
C MET A 650 -3.06 15.41 13.02
N LEU A 651 -3.99 16.10 12.33
CA LEU A 651 -3.90 17.49 11.89
C LEU A 651 -4.67 18.48 12.79
N ARG A 652 -5.00 18.08 14.03
CA ARG A 652 -5.76 18.91 14.99
C ARG A 652 -5.04 20.19 15.41
N ARG A 653 -3.70 20.20 15.36
CA ARG A 653 -2.87 21.35 15.76
C ARG A 653 -2.27 22.09 14.57
N VAL A 654 -2.08 23.39 14.78
CA VAL A 654 -1.51 24.32 13.82
C VAL A 654 -0.37 25.11 14.46
N LEU A 655 0.61 25.49 13.65
CA LEU A 655 1.72 26.36 14.00
C LEU A 655 1.42 27.78 13.52
N ILE A 656 1.57 28.77 14.38
CA ILE A 656 1.42 30.19 14.01
C ILE A 656 2.65 30.66 13.24
N VAL A 657 2.47 31.11 12.01
CA VAL A 657 3.54 31.71 11.18
C VAL A 657 3.61 33.21 11.43
N ASP A 658 2.46 33.87 11.37
CA ASP A 658 2.31 35.28 11.68
C ASP A 658 1.14 35.44 12.65
N ALA A 659 1.38 36.11 13.77
CA ALA A 659 0.37 36.36 14.78
C ALA A 659 -0.67 37.40 14.33
N GLY A 660 -0.35 38.23 13.33
CA GLY A 660 -1.21 39.33 12.93
C GLY A 660 -1.52 40.25 14.11
N ASP A 661 -2.81 40.54 14.33
CA ASP A 661 -3.28 41.34 15.47
C ASP A 661 -4.00 40.47 16.54
N THR A 662 -3.78 39.15 16.50
CA THR A 662 -4.31 38.19 17.49
C THR A 662 -3.49 38.16 18.78
N THR A 663 -3.95 37.39 19.78
CA THR A 663 -3.21 37.18 21.02
C THR A 663 -2.08 36.14 20.93
N PHE A 664 -1.90 35.49 19.77
CA PHE A 664 -0.96 34.40 19.60
C PHE A 664 0.49 34.87 19.47
N ILE A 665 1.42 33.94 19.70
CA ILE A 665 2.85 34.16 19.52
C ILE A 665 3.33 33.44 18.25
N PRO A 666 4.22 34.04 17.44
CA PRO A 666 4.84 33.32 16.32
C PRO A 666 5.54 32.03 16.79
N ASN A 667 5.37 30.95 16.03
CA ASN A 667 5.79 29.57 16.34
C ASN A 667 5.09 28.90 17.53
N GLU A 668 4.01 29.48 18.04
CA GLU A 668 3.16 28.81 19.02
C GLU A 668 2.36 27.66 18.38
N GLN A 669 2.16 26.57 19.13
CA GLN A 669 1.34 25.43 18.69
C GLN A 669 -0.01 25.49 19.37
N VAL A 670 -1.06 25.75 18.61
CA VAL A 670 -2.42 25.90 19.13
C VAL A 670 -3.37 24.90 18.48
N GLU A 671 -4.50 24.67 19.13
CA GLU A 671 -5.57 23.87 18.54
C GLU A 671 -6.27 24.64 17.42
N ARG A 672 -6.53 23.97 16.29
CA ARG A 672 -7.18 24.58 15.11
C ARG A 672 -8.49 25.27 15.49
N ALA A 673 -9.30 24.66 16.35
CA ALA A 673 -10.60 25.20 16.75
C ALA A 673 -10.49 26.53 17.53
N GLU A 674 -9.46 26.67 18.37
CA GLU A 674 -9.22 27.91 19.12
C GLU A 674 -8.67 29.02 18.21
N LEU A 675 -7.75 28.68 17.32
CA LEU A 675 -7.24 29.63 16.32
C LEU A 675 -8.36 30.18 15.44
N LEU A 676 -9.22 29.31 14.89
CA LEU A 676 -10.32 29.76 14.04
C LEU A 676 -11.28 30.69 14.79
N LYS A 677 -11.56 30.40 16.07
CA LYS A 677 -12.40 31.26 16.91
C LYS A 677 -11.78 32.64 17.13
N GLU A 678 -10.48 32.71 17.37
CA GLU A 678 -9.79 33.97 17.59
C GLU A 678 -9.65 34.78 16.29
N ASN A 679 -9.35 34.12 15.17
CA ASN A 679 -9.29 34.77 13.86
C ASN A 679 -10.63 35.40 13.49
N GLU A 680 -11.75 34.70 13.67
CA GLU A 680 -13.08 35.26 13.41
C GLU A 680 -13.40 36.48 14.30
N ARG A 681 -12.94 36.48 15.56
CA ARG A 681 -13.11 37.63 16.47
C ARG A 681 -12.35 38.85 15.94
N VAL A 682 -11.10 38.63 15.52
CA VAL A 682 -10.22 39.68 15.01
C VAL A 682 -10.69 40.18 13.64
N GLU A 683 -11.20 39.29 12.78
CA GLU A 683 -11.83 39.65 11.50
C GLU A 683 -13.12 40.44 11.69
N ALA A 684 -13.95 40.08 12.68
CA ALA A 684 -15.13 40.86 13.05
C ALA A 684 -14.77 42.28 13.55
N GLU A 685 -13.58 42.43 14.15
CA GLU A 685 -13.00 43.73 14.51
C GLU A 685 -12.26 44.43 13.35
N SER A 686 -12.33 43.88 12.12
CA SER A 686 -11.63 44.37 10.91
C SER A 686 -10.10 44.47 11.05
N LYS A 687 -9.52 43.59 11.87
CA LYS A 687 -8.08 43.47 12.09
C LYS A 687 -7.49 42.28 11.33
N ARG A 688 -6.17 42.15 11.29
CA ARG A 688 -5.50 41.08 10.54
C ARG A 688 -5.50 39.76 11.34
N PRO A 689 -6.09 38.66 10.80
CA PRO A 689 -6.07 37.36 11.44
C PRO A 689 -4.66 36.75 11.46
N ALA A 690 -4.45 35.75 12.32
CA ALA A 690 -3.19 35.01 12.35
C ALA A 690 -3.07 34.07 11.16
N ALA A 691 -1.89 34.07 10.52
CA ALA A 691 -1.52 33.08 9.51
C ALA A 691 -0.93 31.84 10.17
N PHE A 692 -1.33 30.66 9.71
CA PHE A 692 -0.94 29.39 10.32
C PHE A 692 -0.60 28.33 9.28
N GLN A 693 0.13 27.31 9.72
CA GLN A 693 0.44 26.10 8.97
C GLN A 693 -0.01 24.87 9.75
N TYR A 694 -0.50 23.86 9.06
CA TYR A 694 -0.88 22.61 9.71
C TYR A 694 0.35 21.86 10.22
N MET A 695 0.23 21.26 11.40
CA MET A 695 1.27 20.42 11.98
C MET A 695 0.78 18.97 12.02
N LEU A 696 1.55 18.07 11.43
CA LEU A 696 1.30 16.64 11.53
C LEU A 696 1.83 16.12 12.87
N LEU A 697 0.93 15.59 13.71
CA LEU A 697 1.30 14.95 14.96
C LEU A 697 0.91 13.46 14.92
N GLY A 698 1.82 12.60 15.36
CA GLY A 698 1.49 11.19 15.59
C GLY A 698 0.43 11.03 16.67
N ILE A 699 -0.38 9.97 16.59
CA ILE A 699 -1.56 9.78 17.44
C ILE A 699 -1.25 9.83 18.95
N THR A 700 -0.08 9.36 19.42
CA THR A 700 0.28 9.53 20.84
C THR A 700 0.61 10.95 21.24
N LYS A 701 1.29 11.71 20.38
CA LYS A 701 1.59 13.11 20.70
C LYS A 701 0.31 13.96 20.61
N ALA A 702 -0.56 13.64 19.65
CA ALA A 702 -1.87 14.26 19.52
C ALA A 702 -2.75 13.99 20.75
N SER A 703 -2.82 12.75 21.27
CA SER A 703 -3.65 12.40 22.44
C SER A 703 -3.17 13.04 23.75
N LEU A 704 -1.85 13.19 23.93
CA LEU A 704 -1.27 13.90 25.07
C LEU A 704 -1.49 15.43 25.03
N SER A 705 -1.72 15.97 23.83
CA SER A 705 -1.88 17.40 23.60
C SER A 705 -3.36 17.83 23.50
N THR A 706 -4.26 17.05 24.09
CA THR A 706 -5.70 17.34 24.15
C THR A 706 -6.01 18.43 25.18
N ASP A 707 -7.10 19.17 24.97
CA ASP A 707 -7.53 20.24 25.89
C ASP A 707 -7.95 19.72 27.27
N SER A 708 -8.60 18.54 27.30
CA SER A 708 -9.01 17.91 28.54
C SER A 708 -7.81 17.28 29.24
N PHE A 709 -7.34 17.92 30.30
CA PHE A 709 -6.27 17.36 31.13
C PHE A 709 -6.74 16.08 31.85
N ILE A 710 -8.04 15.92 32.11
CA ILE A 710 -8.61 14.70 32.70
C ILE A 710 -8.46 13.52 31.72
N SER A 711 -8.82 13.75 30.45
CA SER A 711 -8.64 12.76 29.39
C SER A 711 -7.17 12.42 29.18
N ALA A 712 -6.30 13.44 29.03
CA ALA A 712 -4.87 13.25 28.83
C ALA A 712 -4.20 12.49 30.01
N ALA A 713 -4.55 12.83 31.26
CA ALA A 713 -3.98 12.21 32.45
C ALA A 713 -4.31 10.72 32.58
N SER A 714 -5.42 10.28 32.00
CA SER A 714 -5.85 8.87 31.98
C SER A 714 -5.19 8.02 30.89
N PHE A 715 -4.47 8.65 29.95
CA PHE A 715 -3.76 7.95 28.88
C PHE A 715 -2.38 7.47 29.31
N GLN A 716 -1.42 8.42 29.41
CA GLN A 716 0.00 8.20 29.76
C GLN A 716 0.58 9.45 30.41
N GLU A 717 1.72 9.28 31.11
CA GLU A 717 2.47 10.40 31.69
C GLU A 717 1.66 11.27 32.67
N THR A 718 0.78 10.65 33.47
CA THR A 718 -0.16 11.31 34.40
C THR A 718 0.49 12.39 35.24
N THR A 719 1.68 12.13 35.81
CA THR A 719 2.41 13.11 36.63
C THR A 719 2.77 14.37 35.85
N ARG A 720 3.24 14.25 34.60
CA ARG A 720 3.60 15.39 33.75
C ARG A 720 2.36 16.22 33.43
N VAL A 721 1.29 15.55 32.97
CA VAL A 721 0.03 16.20 32.56
C VAL A 721 -0.60 16.97 33.72
N LEU A 722 -0.70 16.35 34.90
CA LEU A 722 -1.31 17.00 36.07
C LEU A 722 -0.46 18.16 36.59
N THR A 723 0.87 18.05 36.55
CA THR A 723 1.77 19.14 36.96
C THR A 723 1.62 20.34 36.05
N GLU A 724 1.60 20.13 34.73
CA GLU A 724 1.41 21.21 33.75
C GLU A 724 0.03 21.87 33.90
N ALA A 725 -1.03 21.07 34.04
CA ALA A 725 -2.38 21.57 34.27
C ALA A 725 -2.49 22.39 35.57
N ALA A 726 -1.81 21.97 36.64
CA ALA A 726 -1.77 22.69 37.91
C ALA A 726 -1.01 24.02 37.81
N ILE A 727 0.15 24.05 37.12
CA ILE A 727 0.94 25.28 36.90
C ILE A 727 0.14 26.30 36.09
N MET A 728 -0.55 25.84 35.03
CA MET A 728 -1.35 26.70 34.16
C MET A 728 -2.72 27.07 34.75
N GLY A 729 -3.14 26.41 35.84
CA GLY A 729 -4.49 26.57 36.40
C GLY A 729 -5.60 26.17 35.41
N LYS A 730 -5.36 25.14 34.58
CA LYS A 730 -6.30 24.69 33.54
C LYS A 730 -7.65 24.31 34.14
N LYS A 731 -8.72 24.65 33.43
CA LYS A 731 -10.10 24.27 33.75
C LYS A 731 -10.64 23.38 32.65
N ASP A 732 -11.22 22.27 33.04
CA ASP A 732 -11.82 21.34 32.08
C ASP A 732 -13.30 21.66 31.84
N GLU A 733 -13.71 21.61 30.57
CA GLU A 733 -15.09 21.87 30.15
C GLU A 733 -15.95 20.61 30.00
N LEU A 734 -15.38 19.40 30.12
CA LEU A 734 -16.14 18.13 30.05
C LEU A 734 -16.86 17.96 28.70
N ARG A 735 -16.15 18.21 27.59
CA ARG A 735 -16.72 18.16 26.23
C ARG A 735 -16.58 16.79 25.56
N GLY A 736 -15.57 16.02 25.94
CA GLY A 736 -15.26 14.69 25.41
C GLY A 736 -15.98 13.57 26.16
N LEU A 737 -15.86 12.35 25.63
CA LEU A 737 -16.50 11.18 26.25
C LEU A 737 -15.81 10.76 27.55
N LYS A 738 -14.48 10.63 27.52
CA LYS A 738 -13.71 10.00 28.60
C LYS A 738 -13.81 10.73 29.93
N GLU A 739 -13.76 12.06 29.87
CA GLU A 739 -13.92 12.94 31.03
C GLU A 739 -15.30 12.79 31.69
N ASN A 740 -16.37 12.73 30.87
CA ASN A 740 -17.71 12.50 31.39
C ASN A 740 -17.86 11.10 31.99
N VAL A 741 -17.24 10.07 31.41
CA VAL A 741 -17.19 8.72 32.00
C VAL A 741 -16.48 8.74 33.36
N ILE A 742 -15.30 9.37 33.45
CA ILE A 742 -14.50 9.44 34.69
C ILE A 742 -15.26 10.14 35.82
N VAL A 743 -16.00 11.21 35.50
CA VAL A 743 -16.78 11.99 36.48
C VAL A 743 -18.16 11.37 36.74
N GLY A 744 -18.56 10.33 36.01
CA GLY A 744 -19.85 9.65 36.18
C GLY A 744 -21.05 10.42 35.63
N ARG A 745 -20.85 11.19 34.54
CA ARG A 745 -21.91 11.91 33.81
C ARG A 745 -22.29 11.19 32.51
N LEU A 746 -23.45 11.55 31.96
CA LEU A 746 -23.83 11.12 30.61
C LEU A 746 -22.77 11.58 29.59
N ILE A 747 -22.39 10.69 28.68
CA ILE A 747 -21.44 11.02 27.60
C ILE A 747 -22.08 11.98 26.59
N PRO A 748 -21.31 12.89 25.96
CA PRO A 748 -21.80 13.83 24.96
C PRO A 748 -21.96 13.20 23.57
N ALA A 749 -22.52 11.98 23.53
CA ALA A 749 -22.82 11.22 22.32
C ALA A 749 -24.11 10.41 22.52
N GLY A 750 -24.70 9.96 21.42
CA GLY A 750 -25.98 9.23 21.39
C GLY A 750 -27.07 9.98 22.16
N THR A 751 -27.76 9.25 23.03
CA THR A 751 -28.83 9.81 23.89
C THR A 751 -28.33 10.91 24.84
N GLY A 752 -27.06 10.91 25.21
CA GLY A 752 -26.48 11.91 26.08
C GLY A 752 -26.22 13.26 25.38
N LEU A 753 -26.10 13.28 24.04
CA LEU A 753 -25.94 14.54 23.30
C LEU A 753 -27.14 15.48 23.53
N ALA A 754 -28.37 14.96 23.50
CA ALA A 754 -29.58 15.74 23.76
C ALA A 754 -29.55 16.39 25.15
N TYR A 755 -29.10 15.66 26.17
CA TYR A 755 -28.92 16.19 27.53
C TYR A 755 -27.93 17.36 27.58
N HIS A 756 -26.77 17.22 26.91
CA HIS A 756 -25.74 18.26 26.88
C HIS A 756 -26.17 19.49 26.08
N VAL A 757 -26.89 19.31 24.97
CA VAL A 757 -27.48 20.42 24.18
C VAL A 757 -28.48 21.21 25.02
N LEU A 758 -29.42 20.52 25.70
CA LEU A 758 -30.39 21.16 26.60
C LEU A 758 -29.71 21.94 27.71
N ARG A 759 -28.72 21.34 28.37
CA ARG A 759 -27.96 22.00 29.44
C ARG A 759 -27.19 23.22 28.95
N ARG A 760 -26.63 23.18 27.74
CA ARG A 760 -25.93 24.31 27.13
C ARG A 760 -26.90 25.45 26.81
N LYS A 761 -28.09 25.15 26.27
CA LYS A 761 -29.17 26.13 26.03
C LYS A 761 -29.64 26.78 27.34
N GLN A 762 -29.85 25.99 28.39
CA GLN A 762 -30.21 26.50 29.73
C GLN A 762 -29.14 27.45 30.30
N ARG A 763 -27.86 27.10 30.15
CA ARG A 763 -26.74 27.93 30.63
C ARG A 763 -26.60 29.25 29.86
N LEU A 764 -27.00 29.28 28.59
CA LEU A 764 -27.01 30.48 27.73
C LEU A 764 -28.25 31.36 27.96
N GLY A 765 -29.19 30.96 28.83
CA GLY A 765 -30.40 31.75 29.11
C GLY A 765 -31.38 31.83 27.93
N ILE A 766 -31.27 30.91 26.97
CA ILE A 766 -32.20 30.81 25.84
C ILE A 766 -33.50 30.22 26.38
N ASP A 767 -34.58 31.01 26.36
CA ASP A 767 -35.87 30.63 26.91
C ASP A 767 -36.44 29.40 26.19
N ILE A 768 -36.71 28.35 26.96
CA ILE A 768 -37.22 27.05 26.47
C ILE A 768 -38.76 27.11 26.32
N ALA A 769 -39.40 28.19 26.77
CA ALA A 769 -40.85 28.37 26.73
C ALA A 769 -41.43 28.77 25.36
N GLY A 770 -40.60 28.92 24.32
CA GLY A 770 -41.07 29.06 22.94
C GLY A 770 -41.32 27.69 22.32
N GLY A 771 -42.54 27.16 22.48
CA GLY A 771 -42.97 25.80 22.10
C GLY A 771 -42.99 25.47 20.60
N ALA A 772 -41.88 25.66 19.88
CA ALA A 772 -41.72 25.22 18.49
C ALA A 772 -40.78 23.99 18.34
N GLY A 773 -39.85 23.76 19.28
CA GLY A 773 -38.79 22.75 19.11
C GLY A 773 -39.12 21.32 19.57
N LEU A 774 -40.17 21.13 20.39
CA LEU A 774 -40.57 19.79 20.87
C LEU A 774 -41.46 19.05 19.86
N GLN A 775 -42.24 19.79 19.07
CA GLN A 775 -43.14 19.22 18.06
C GLN A 775 -42.39 18.71 16.82
N GLU A 776 -41.27 19.34 16.45
CA GLU A 776 -40.41 18.86 15.35
C GLU A 776 -39.71 17.54 15.70
N LEU A 777 -39.31 17.35 16.96
CA LEU A 777 -38.66 16.11 17.42
C LEU A 777 -39.65 14.95 17.56
N GLU A 778 -40.88 15.19 18.04
CA GLU A 778 -41.94 14.16 18.08
C GLU A 778 -42.39 13.77 16.66
N SER A 779 -42.51 14.72 15.72
CA SER A 779 -42.87 14.41 14.33
C SER A 779 -41.82 13.55 13.61
N SER A 780 -40.53 13.70 13.96
CA SER A 780 -39.44 12.88 13.42
C SER A 780 -39.40 11.46 14.01
N ALA A 781 -39.94 11.26 15.21
CA ALA A 781 -40.07 9.95 15.84
C ALA A 781 -41.30 9.19 15.32
N GLU A 782 -42.42 9.87 15.10
CA GLU A 782 -43.65 9.24 14.56
C GLU A 782 -43.53 8.90 13.06
N ALA A 783 -42.73 9.65 12.28
CA ALA A 783 -42.43 9.30 10.89
C ALA A 783 -41.54 8.05 10.73
N GLN A 784 -40.89 7.57 11.80
CA GLN A 784 -40.02 6.39 11.77
C GLN A 784 -40.72 5.07 12.14
N GLU A 785 -41.95 5.11 12.68
CA GLU A 785 -42.74 3.89 12.95
C GLU A 785 -43.64 3.47 11.77
N GLY A 786 -43.60 4.21 10.66
CA GLY A 786 -44.48 4.02 9.52
C GLY A 786 -43.79 3.96 8.16
N VAL A 787 -42.68 3.23 8.00
CA VAL A 787 -42.17 2.72 6.70
C VAL A 787 -41.52 1.35 6.89
#